data_AF-A0A7X4DIS9-F1
#
_entry.id   AF-A0A7X4DIS9-F1
#
_cell.length_a   1.000
_cell.length_b   1.000
_cell.length_c   1.000
_cell.angle_alpha   90.00
_cell.angle_beta   90.00
_cell.angle_gamma   90.00
#
_symmetry.space_group_name_H-M   'P 1'
#
loop_
_entity.id
_entity.type
_entity.pdbx_description
1 polymer ?
#
loop_
_entity_poly.entity_id
_entity_poly.type
_entity_poly.pdbx_seq_one_letter_code
_entity_poly.pdbx_strand_id
1 'polypeptide(L)'
;MIRTPSTIAGFRAPCRIRCLGLAALIGAVGTSGCGEKEPPVVPPRATTVTVTPATAEFNALGATVQLSAQVHDQNGQVMAGAPVTWSSGSTGIATVSAAGLVTAAGNGTTTITATSGSASGSATATVEQVVAGVRVSPDWLAVEAGDTARLGAAGLDARGNEVPDVGFEWSSSDTSVAAVDASGLVRGVRVGAATVTAASGEWRDSSRVAVLSADPLDHHAVVTASLPERPFVQLTVGGTEGSTETVGTLSMTLNPDVFPVIVSRGDRTAGVLVAGSALGEGRVIAFPGQDFLSSGDRATLLGKASGDRLLANAVRWAGAKRAAPLRLLVDNQRIADVLEGAGFEEVEVVGSGNSNARNWSAEALADVDVAVVQTNEWGTAHLVEQSVAPLRTFAESGGGLVVAASALHWNWWIEQHHGPLTANVLLRGTGISWNEDSIEEIESASTDFDVHDLIPANVWTEYVDGVRLGGDKMALLPPLFQGALDLGLTGELDRALTRLVRETPALPTSSAAPEARLAAETGQTLGPYEWPEIHPWAAVFPGEPAPGAERVDATVAVDATWSGFPADGSRYERHIALGFYAPPGALVTIEVPSEHATGDLKVSVGELHDRLTRAAHPVWERAPRLRRTFPVADRQTGITNAYGGSIALVVPADYTGTIPVTVRGAIPMAMYTAGDSDAGGWHAALDAGAPQAIIRKPGGLRFVISAENARAITDPGEVSAFWDGFQQHHAELAGGPPTGAAEHIWIFDPQVGHGYANAGWPRINYPLHAEVWVLVPGTATGRSWLAALPDEGPTYHVAPPPSNYSPWEHGVDWWLFGHELGHIWQTEDWGSGKNYPEIGEVGVNLFTIYTLNAYLFGGGDSTLISSPDPAVSTVDHAALAHLRWPTADLFERLSMYRQLVVEFGWSSMKQVFHSYYDPEYPRSTYGGGLDGFAIRFSAIVQRDPVGFFRHWEYPLSESAAETIRSFGYEEWLPPGW
;
A
#
# COMPACT_ATOMS: atom_id res chain seq x y z
N MET A 1 12.68 9.51 42.89
CA MET A 1 12.84 9.15 44.33
C MET A 1 11.47 9.25 44.99
N ILE A 2 10.59 8.26 44.82
CA ILE A 2 10.34 7.09 45.68
C ILE A 2 9.98 7.45 47.14
N ARG A 3 8.69 7.28 47.49
CA ARG A 3 8.23 6.49 48.65
C ARG A 3 6.74 6.13 48.55
N THR A 4 6.51 4.87 48.17
CA THR A 4 5.55 3.87 48.71
C THR A 4 4.06 4.19 48.89
N PRO A 5 3.19 3.26 48.44
CA PRO A 5 1.96 2.92 49.13
C PRO A 5 1.97 1.49 49.71
N SER A 6 1.11 1.34 50.71
CA SER A 6 0.94 0.23 51.65
C SER A 6 0.14 -0.94 51.07
N THR A 7 0.50 -2.13 51.52
CA THR A 7 -0.21 -3.42 51.46
C THR A 7 -1.66 -3.38 51.97
N ILE A 8 -2.53 -4.26 51.42
CA ILE A 8 -3.42 -5.18 52.19
C ILE A 8 -4.02 -6.29 51.27
N ALA A 9 -3.91 -7.51 51.81
CA ALA A 9 -4.73 -8.74 51.70
C ALA A 9 -5.15 -9.34 50.34
N GLY A 10 -4.82 -10.63 50.19
CA GLY A 10 -5.32 -11.52 49.15
C GLY A 10 -6.56 -12.34 49.54
N PHE A 11 -7.12 -13.03 48.54
CA PHE A 11 -8.07 -14.14 48.68
C PHE A 11 -7.85 -15.19 47.57
N ARG A 12 -8.38 -16.39 47.83
CA ARG A 12 -7.95 -17.73 47.38
C ARG A 12 -8.50 -18.21 46.01
N ALA A 13 -7.66 -19.04 45.35
CA ALA A 13 -7.82 -20.32 44.61
C ALA A 13 -9.18 -20.80 43.99
N PRO A 14 -9.12 -21.64 42.93
CA PRO A 14 -10.27 -22.46 42.47
C PRO A 14 -10.25 -23.97 42.86
N CYS A 15 -11.47 -24.53 42.85
CA CYS A 15 -12.01 -25.91 42.97
C CYS A 15 -11.25 -27.07 42.27
N ARG A 16 -11.48 -28.38 42.48
CA ARG A 16 -12.14 -29.28 43.47
C ARG A 16 -11.88 -30.75 42.98
N ILE A 17 -12.07 -31.73 43.89
CA ILE A 17 -12.66 -33.10 43.72
C ILE A 17 -11.76 -34.31 44.13
N ARG A 18 -12.13 -34.88 45.32
CA ARG A 18 -12.27 -36.30 45.81
C ARG A 18 -11.23 -37.39 45.41
N CYS A 19 -10.79 -38.31 46.27
CA CYS A 19 -11.44 -38.98 47.42
C CYS A 19 -10.43 -39.75 48.32
N LEU A 20 -10.90 -40.12 49.53
CA LEU A 20 -10.47 -41.18 50.48
C LEU A 20 -9.38 -40.91 51.55
N GLY A 21 -9.82 -41.04 52.81
CA GLY A 21 -9.00 -41.18 54.03
C GLY A 21 -9.80 -40.85 55.30
N LEU A 22 -10.49 -41.83 55.88
CA LEU A 22 -11.27 -41.76 57.12
C LEU A 22 -10.57 -42.54 58.25
N ALA A 23 -10.75 -42.05 59.48
CA ALA A 23 -10.89 -42.78 60.75
C ALA A 23 -9.68 -43.02 61.69
N ALA A 24 -9.71 -42.24 62.79
CA ALA A 24 -10.09 -42.63 64.17
C ALA A 24 -9.17 -43.45 65.10
N LEU A 25 -9.23 -43.01 66.37
CA LEU A 25 -8.66 -43.50 67.64
C LEU A 25 -9.29 -44.81 68.18
N ILE A 26 -8.69 -45.31 69.29
CA ILE A 26 -9.07 -46.34 70.30
C ILE A 26 -8.15 -47.58 70.19
N GLY A 27 -7.57 -48.23 71.20
CA GLY A 27 -7.55 -48.12 72.67
C GLY A 27 -7.07 -49.47 73.28
N ALA A 28 -6.23 -49.41 74.33
CA ALA A 28 -6.14 -50.29 75.51
C ALA A 28 -5.50 -51.72 75.49
N VAL A 29 -4.71 -51.92 76.57
CA VAL A 29 -4.33 -53.12 77.36
C VAL A 29 -3.30 -54.12 76.81
N GLY A 30 -2.35 -54.46 77.70
CA GLY A 30 -1.13 -55.22 77.44
C GLY A 30 -1.24 -56.75 77.50
N THR A 31 -0.11 -57.41 77.20
CA THR A 31 0.54 -58.46 78.01
C THR A 31 1.86 -58.86 77.34
N SER A 32 2.73 -59.45 78.15
CA SER A 32 4.14 -59.79 77.97
C SER A 32 4.48 -60.74 76.81
N GLY A 33 5.69 -60.57 76.25
CA GLY A 33 6.45 -61.68 75.66
C GLY A 33 7.47 -61.26 74.59
N CYS A 34 8.76 -61.42 74.92
CA CYS A 34 9.97 -61.45 74.06
C CYS A 34 9.86 -60.99 72.59
N GLY A 35 10.56 -59.91 72.24
CA GLY A 35 10.82 -59.49 70.86
C GLY A 35 12.26 -59.00 70.72
N GLU A 36 12.94 -59.50 69.70
CA GLU A 36 14.37 -59.38 69.42
C GLU A 36 14.86 -57.94 69.25
N LYS A 37 16.15 -57.74 69.51
CA LYS A 37 16.87 -56.48 69.28
C LYS A 37 16.84 -56.16 67.78
N GLU A 38 15.99 -55.22 67.39
CA GLU A 38 15.86 -54.75 66.00
C GLU A 38 17.23 -54.24 65.48
N PRO A 39 17.73 -54.74 64.34
CA PRO A 39 19.00 -54.30 63.79
C PRO A 39 18.92 -52.81 63.40
N PRO A 40 20.04 -52.06 63.44
CA PRO A 40 20.03 -50.63 63.13
C PRO A 40 19.44 -50.40 61.75
N VAL A 41 18.40 -49.55 61.67
CA VAL A 41 17.80 -49.09 60.42
C VAL A 41 18.86 -48.31 59.64
N VAL A 42 19.50 -48.97 58.67
CA VAL A 42 20.42 -48.32 57.74
C VAL A 42 19.59 -47.41 56.83
N PRO A 43 19.91 -46.11 56.72
CA PRO A 43 19.15 -45.21 55.87
C PRO A 43 19.09 -45.73 54.41
N PRO A 44 17.96 -45.55 53.71
CA PRO A 44 17.81 -46.04 52.34
C PRO A 44 18.86 -45.38 51.44
N ARG A 45 19.67 -46.21 50.77
CA ARG A 45 20.69 -45.75 49.82
C ARG A 45 20.45 -46.40 48.47
N ALA A 46 20.61 -45.61 47.40
CA ALA A 46 20.47 -46.09 46.04
C ALA A 46 21.41 -47.28 45.80
N THR A 47 20.85 -48.42 45.41
CA THR A 47 21.57 -49.69 45.20
C THR A 47 21.40 -50.19 43.77
N THR A 48 20.24 -50.01 43.14
CA THR A 48 20.02 -50.33 41.71
C THR A 48 19.28 -49.21 41.00
N VAL A 49 19.57 -49.03 39.70
CA VAL A 49 18.84 -48.12 38.82
C VAL A 49 18.41 -48.91 37.59
N THR A 50 17.10 -48.91 37.30
CA THR A 50 16.54 -49.56 36.10
C THR A 50 16.17 -48.49 35.09
N VAL A 51 16.71 -48.59 33.88
CA VAL A 51 16.41 -47.66 32.77
C VAL A 51 15.43 -48.31 31.80
N THR A 52 14.36 -47.58 31.44
CA THR A 52 13.30 -48.04 30.53
C THR A 52 13.02 -46.99 29.46
N PRO A 53 12.98 -47.35 28.16
CA PRO A 53 13.35 -48.66 27.60
C PRO A 53 14.85 -48.97 27.74
N ALA A 54 15.21 -50.26 27.68
CA ALA A 54 16.62 -50.70 27.73
C ALA A 54 17.37 -50.46 26.42
N THR A 55 16.64 -50.22 25.33
CA THR A 55 17.18 -49.87 24.01
C THR A 55 16.40 -48.70 23.41
N ALA A 56 17.10 -47.84 22.67
CA ALA A 56 16.52 -46.78 21.86
C ALA A 56 17.10 -46.86 20.44
N GLU A 57 16.24 -46.98 19.45
CA GLU A 57 16.61 -47.10 18.04
C GLU A 57 16.17 -45.85 17.28
N PHE A 58 17.05 -45.31 16.44
CA PHE A 58 16.82 -44.09 15.68
C PHE A 58 17.15 -44.33 14.21
N ASN A 59 16.17 -44.08 13.34
CA ASN A 59 16.34 -44.19 11.88
C ASN A 59 16.62 -42.85 11.17
N ALA A 60 16.79 -41.77 11.94
CA ALA A 60 17.07 -40.42 11.44
C ALA A 60 17.83 -39.61 12.49
N LEU A 61 18.70 -38.69 12.04
CA LEU A 61 19.39 -37.77 12.96
C LEU A 61 18.40 -36.76 13.54
N GLY A 62 18.63 -36.36 14.80
CA GLY A 62 17.72 -35.50 15.56
C GLY A 62 16.43 -36.18 16.04
N ALA A 63 16.21 -37.46 15.73
CA ALA A 63 15.13 -38.24 16.33
C ALA A 63 15.35 -38.41 17.85
N THR A 64 14.26 -38.48 18.61
CA THR A 64 14.32 -38.47 20.08
C THR A 64 13.53 -39.62 20.72
N VAL A 65 14.07 -40.20 21.79
CA VAL A 65 13.41 -41.21 22.62
C VAL A 65 13.56 -40.80 24.08
N GLN A 66 12.46 -40.80 24.82
CA GLN A 66 12.47 -40.51 26.24
C GLN A 66 12.82 -41.77 27.04
N LEU A 67 13.89 -41.70 27.83
CA LEU A 67 14.22 -42.72 28.82
C LEU A 67 13.69 -42.33 30.20
N SER A 68 13.37 -43.32 31.00
CA SER A 68 13.00 -43.17 32.40
C SER A 68 13.93 -44.02 33.27
N ALA A 69 14.22 -43.56 34.49
CA ALA A 69 15.07 -44.28 35.45
C ALA A 69 14.33 -44.49 36.77
N GLN A 70 14.31 -45.72 37.27
CA GLN A 70 13.73 -46.08 38.57
C GLN A 70 14.82 -46.55 39.53
N VAL A 71 14.99 -45.83 40.64
CA VAL A 71 16.01 -46.09 41.66
C VAL A 71 15.42 -46.95 42.79
N HIS A 72 16.13 -48.01 43.18
CA HIS A 72 15.75 -48.84 44.34
C HIS A 72 16.84 -48.83 45.42
N ASP A 73 16.41 -48.97 46.68
CA ASP A 73 17.28 -49.04 47.85
C ASP A 73 17.89 -50.44 48.07
N GLN A 74 18.67 -50.61 49.14
CA GLN A 74 19.32 -51.89 49.48
C GLN A 74 18.34 -53.04 49.77
N ASN A 75 17.06 -52.74 50.01
CA ASN A 75 16.01 -53.70 50.29
C ASN A 75 15.11 -53.94 49.05
N GLY A 76 15.44 -53.33 47.91
CA GLY A 76 14.66 -53.44 46.67
C GLY A 76 13.40 -52.55 46.64
N GLN A 77 13.26 -51.57 47.54
CA GLN A 77 12.15 -50.62 47.54
C GLN A 77 12.43 -49.40 46.66
N VAL A 78 11.41 -48.88 45.96
CA VAL A 78 11.53 -47.70 45.09
C VAL A 78 11.82 -46.44 45.92
N MET A 79 12.86 -45.70 45.54
CA MET A 79 13.21 -44.41 46.14
C MET A 79 12.58 -43.27 45.34
N ALA A 80 11.37 -42.88 45.70
CA ALA A 80 10.67 -41.76 45.05
C ALA A 80 11.43 -40.44 45.23
N GLY A 81 11.68 -39.73 44.12
CA GLY A 81 12.38 -38.44 44.13
C GLY A 81 13.90 -38.51 44.27
N ALA A 82 14.51 -39.70 44.19
CA ALA A 82 15.97 -39.84 44.15
C ALA A 82 16.55 -39.08 42.95
N PRO A 83 17.60 -38.25 43.14
CA PRO A 83 18.22 -37.51 42.04
C PRO A 83 18.90 -38.49 41.08
N VAL A 84 18.66 -38.33 39.78
CA VAL A 84 19.27 -39.12 38.71
C VAL A 84 20.08 -38.18 37.82
N THR A 85 21.32 -38.55 37.55
CA THR A 85 22.19 -37.85 36.58
C THR A 85 22.34 -38.73 35.34
N TRP A 86 22.14 -38.15 34.17
CA TRP A 86 22.26 -38.83 32.89
C TRP A 86 23.57 -38.47 32.19
N SER A 87 24.17 -39.46 31.51
CA SER A 87 25.35 -39.26 30.67
C SER A 87 25.29 -40.15 29.42
N SER A 88 25.88 -39.70 28.33
CA SER A 88 26.10 -40.51 27.13
C SER A 88 27.56 -40.94 27.03
N GLY A 89 27.81 -42.19 26.63
CA GLY A 89 29.15 -42.71 26.37
C GLY A 89 29.81 -42.11 25.12
N SER A 90 29.02 -41.52 24.21
CA SER A 90 29.47 -40.82 23.01
C SER A 90 28.39 -39.84 22.56
N THR A 91 28.62 -38.56 22.84
CA THR A 91 27.71 -37.46 22.45
C THR A 91 27.70 -37.21 20.94
N GLY A 92 28.72 -37.70 20.21
CA GLY A 92 28.74 -37.68 18.75
C GLY A 92 27.79 -38.70 18.12
N ILE A 93 27.30 -39.68 18.89
CA ILE A 93 26.31 -40.68 18.43
C ILE A 93 24.92 -40.32 18.97
N ALA A 94 24.79 -40.07 20.27
CA ALA A 94 23.54 -39.60 20.86
C ALA A 94 23.79 -38.74 22.11
N THR A 95 23.03 -37.66 22.27
CA THR A 95 23.03 -36.82 23.47
C THR A 95 21.88 -37.20 24.40
N VAL A 96 21.97 -36.90 25.69
CA VAL A 96 20.88 -37.10 26.66
C VAL A 96 20.70 -35.86 27.54
N SER A 97 19.46 -35.41 27.73
CA SER A 97 19.13 -34.28 28.59
C SER A 97 19.11 -34.67 30.08
N ALA A 98 19.07 -33.68 30.98
CA ALA A 98 18.88 -33.91 32.42
C ALA A 98 17.56 -34.64 32.75
N ALA A 99 16.57 -34.56 31.86
CA ALA A 99 15.30 -35.26 32.00
C ALA A 99 15.31 -36.68 31.38
N GLY A 100 16.42 -37.14 30.81
CA GLY A 100 16.52 -38.46 30.17
C GLY A 100 16.03 -38.50 28.71
N LEU A 101 15.83 -37.35 28.06
CA LEU A 101 15.49 -37.30 26.64
C LEU A 101 16.75 -37.53 25.81
N VAL A 102 16.81 -38.64 25.07
CA VAL A 102 17.92 -39.01 24.19
C VAL A 102 17.66 -38.49 22.79
N THR A 103 18.66 -37.89 22.16
CA THR A 103 18.60 -37.34 20.80
C THR A 103 19.73 -37.93 19.95
N ALA A 104 19.39 -38.47 18.79
CA ALA A 104 20.36 -38.99 17.82
C ALA A 104 21.21 -37.84 17.23
N ALA A 105 22.53 -38.02 17.23
CA ALA A 105 23.51 -37.02 16.77
C ALA A 105 24.42 -37.54 15.63
N GLY A 106 24.66 -38.85 15.57
CA GLY A 106 25.44 -39.49 14.50
C GLY A 106 25.24 -41.00 14.48
N ASN A 107 25.50 -41.64 13.35
CA ASN A 107 25.33 -43.09 13.20
C ASN A 107 26.27 -43.88 14.11
N GLY A 108 25.78 -45.01 14.62
CA GLY A 108 26.52 -45.91 15.51
C GLY A 108 25.76 -46.25 16.78
N THR A 109 26.45 -46.89 17.72
CA THR A 109 25.86 -47.32 18.99
C THR A 109 26.60 -46.69 20.16
N THR A 110 25.85 -46.16 21.13
CA THR A 110 26.37 -45.60 22.37
C THR A 110 25.55 -46.06 23.58
N THR A 111 26.15 -46.02 24.76
CA THR A 111 25.46 -46.34 26.02
C THR A 111 25.01 -45.05 26.70
N ILE A 112 23.74 -44.98 27.08
CA ILE A 112 23.18 -43.92 27.92
C ILE A 112 23.09 -44.44 29.35
N THR A 113 23.72 -43.74 30.30
CA THR A 113 23.82 -44.16 31.70
C THR A 113 23.05 -43.21 32.62
N ALA A 114 22.21 -43.77 33.48
CA ALA A 114 21.55 -43.08 34.59
C ALA A 114 22.24 -43.46 35.90
N THR A 115 22.67 -42.46 36.67
CA THR A 115 23.37 -42.66 37.95
C THR A 115 22.62 -42.00 39.10
N SER A 116 22.47 -42.70 40.22
CA SER A 116 21.95 -42.16 41.48
C SER A 116 22.82 -42.66 42.64
N GLY A 117 23.58 -41.75 43.26
CA GLY A 117 24.60 -42.12 44.26
C GLY A 117 25.68 -43.03 43.65
N SER A 118 25.91 -44.20 44.24
CA SER A 118 26.83 -45.22 43.72
C SER A 118 26.18 -46.24 42.79
N ALA A 119 24.85 -46.15 42.57
CA ALA A 119 24.13 -47.07 41.71
C ALA A 119 23.96 -46.49 40.30
N SER A 120 24.02 -47.35 39.28
CA SER A 120 23.86 -46.97 37.88
C SER A 120 23.03 -47.99 37.10
N GLY A 121 22.36 -47.51 36.07
CA GLY A 121 21.64 -48.30 35.08
C GLY A 121 21.89 -47.75 33.69
N SER A 122 21.68 -48.53 32.64
CA SER A 122 22.01 -48.12 31.28
C SER A 122 20.98 -48.57 30.25
N ALA A 123 20.88 -47.79 29.17
CA ALA A 123 20.22 -48.16 27.93
C ALA A 123 21.21 -48.06 26.76
N THR A 124 21.01 -48.88 25.73
CA THR A 124 21.78 -48.79 24.49
C THR A 124 21.02 -47.92 23.49
N ALA A 125 21.67 -46.89 22.96
CA ALA A 125 21.15 -46.07 21.87
C ALA A 125 21.85 -46.44 20.57
N THR A 126 21.09 -46.88 19.57
CA THR A 126 21.60 -47.22 18.23
C THR A 126 20.96 -46.28 17.21
N VAL A 127 21.81 -45.59 16.45
CA VAL A 127 21.43 -44.68 15.39
C VAL A 127 21.88 -45.27 14.06
N GLU A 128 20.92 -45.57 13.19
CA GLU A 128 21.14 -46.11 11.86
C GLU A 128 20.21 -45.37 10.90
N GLN A 129 20.68 -44.30 10.27
CA GLN A 129 19.89 -43.54 9.31
C GLN A 129 19.35 -44.43 8.18
N VAL A 130 18.06 -44.29 7.89
CA VAL A 130 17.38 -44.98 6.79
C VAL A 130 16.92 -43.96 5.78
N VAL A 131 17.17 -44.24 4.49
CA VAL A 131 16.72 -43.38 3.38
C VAL A 131 15.19 -43.33 3.35
N ALA A 132 14.65 -42.12 3.43
CA ALA A 132 13.23 -41.77 3.32
C ALA A 132 12.97 -40.71 2.22
N GLY A 133 13.98 -40.39 1.42
CA GLY A 133 13.89 -39.47 0.28
C GLY A 133 15.17 -39.48 -0.56
N VAL A 134 15.07 -39.08 -1.82
CA VAL A 134 16.21 -38.81 -2.71
C VAL A 134 16.12 -37.35 -3.13
N ARG A 135 17.26 -36.69 -3.27
CA ARG A 135 17.37 -35.36 -3.86
C ARG A 135 18.41 -35.39 -4.96
N VAL A 136 18.01 -35.05 -6.18
CA VAL A 136 18.92 -34.86 -7.32
C VAL A 136 19.29 -33.38 -7.41
N SER A 137 20.58 -33.08 -7.63
CA SER A 137 21.07 -31.71 -7.76
C SER A 137 22.11 -31.60 -8.89
N PRO A 138 22.04 -30.58 -9.75
CA PRO A 138 20.91 -29.64 -9.85
C PRO A 138 19.62 -30.33 -10.34
N ASP A 139 18.46 -29.77 -10.01
CA ASP A 139 17.13 -30.18 -10.49
C ASP A 139 16.91 -29.89 -11.98
N TRP A 140 17.78 -29.08 -12.56
CA TRP A 140 17.92 -28.89 -14.01
C TRP A 140 19.39 -28.86 -14.46
N LEU A 141 19.68 -29.49 -15.60
CA LEU A 141 21.02 -29.57 -16.19
C LEU A 141 20.98 -29.32 -17.70
N ALA A 142 21.72 -28.32 -18.19
CA ALA A 142 22.03 -28.18 -19.61
C ALA A 142 23.38 -28.83 -19.94
N VAL A 143 23.41 -29.55 -21.07
CA VAL A 143 24.63 -30.16 -21.63
C VAL A 143 24.59 -30.03 -23.15
N GLU A 144 25.67 -29.60 -23.80
CA GLU A 144 25.72 -29.53 -25.26
C GLU A 144 25.77 -30.94 -25.89
N ALA A 145 25.26 -31.08 -27.12
CA ALA A 145 25.30 -32.35 -27.84
C ALA A 145 26.76 -32.76 -28.09
N GLY A 146 27.17 -33.91 -27.55
CA GLY A 146 28.56 -34.38 -27.57
C GLY A 146 29.28 -34.21 -26.24
N ASP A 147 28.83 -33.27 -25.40
CA ASP A 147 29.43 -32.96 -24.10
C ASP A 147 28.83 -33.77 -22.95
N THR A 148 29.47 -33.65 -21.77
CA THR A 148 29.05 -34.32 -20.55
C THR A 148 28.98 -33.35 -19.38
N ALA A 149 27.98 -33.51 -18.53
CA ALA A 149 27.86 -32.79 -17.26
C ALA A 149 27.31 -33.74 -16.18
N ARG A 150 27.54 -33.44 -14.90
CA ARG A 150 27.30 -34.38 -13.80
C ARG A 150 26.15 -33.94 -12.90
N LEU A 151 25.23 -34.85 -12.63
CA LEU A 151 24.23 -34.74 -11.58
C LEU A 151 24.76 -35.39 -10.30
N GLY A 152 24.55 -34.72 -9.17
CA GLY A 152 24.65 -35.29 -7.84
C GLY A 152 23.32 -35.87 -7.38
N ALA A 153 23.36 -36.88 -6.54
CA ALA A 153 22.21 -37.37 -5.80
C ALA A 153 22.59 -37.56 -4.33
N ALA A 154 21.67 -37.20 -3.43
CA ALA A 154 21.80 -37.40 -1.99
C ALA A 154 20.57 -38.17 -1.48
N GLY A 155 20.81 -39.18 -0.63
CA GLY A 155 19.74 -39.87 0.09
C GLY A 155 19.48 -39.13 1.38
N LEU A 156 18.22 -38.92 1.71
CA LEU A 156 17.80 -38.16 2.89
C LEU A 156 17.07 -39.09 3.86
N ASP A 157 17.28 -38.91 5.16
CA ASP A 157 16.48 -39.58 6.19
C ASP A 157 15.10 -38.90 6.38
N ALA A 158 14.25 -39.47 7.23
CA ALA A 158 12.88 -38.97 7.46
C ALA A 158 12.82 -37.55 8.06
N ARG A 159 13.95 -36.95 8.43
CA ARG A 159 14.08 -35.59 8.94
C ARG A 159 14.89 -34.68 8.01
N GLY A 160 15.22 -35.16 6.80
CA GLY A 160 15.90 -34.39 5.77
C GLY A 160 17.43 -34.32 5.89
N ASN A 161 18.04 -35.11 6.78
CA ASN A 161 19.51 -35.15 6.88
C ASN A 161 20.08 -36.13 5.85
N GLU A 162 21.25 -35.82 5.28
CA GLU A 162 21.90 -36.71 4.32
C GLU A 162 22.34 -38.02 4.98
N VAL A 163 22.06 -39.13 4.29
CA VAL A 163 22.49 -40.48 4.64
C VAL A 163 23.77 -40.77 3.86
N PRO A 164 24.89 -41.11 4.52
CA PRO A 164 26.15 -41.40 3.84
C PRO A 164 26.07 -42.71 3.05
N ASP A 165 26.94 -42.83 2.03
CA ASP A 165 27.17 -44.07 1.27
C ASP A 165 25.93 -44.66 0.56
N VAL A 166 24.95 -43.82 0.20
CA VAL A 166 23.75 -44.23 -0.56
C VAL A 166 24.10 -44.47 -2.04
N GLY A 167 23.71 -45.64 -2.56
CA GLY A 167 23.79 -45.96 -3.99
C GLY A 167 22.54 -45.53 -4.74
N PHE A 168 22.72 -45.04 -5.98
CA PHE A 168 21.61 -44.57 -6.82
C PHE A 168 21.56 -45.32 -8.16
N GLU A 169 20.36 -45.71 -8.55
CA GLU A 169 20.05 -46.19 -9.89
C GLU A 169 19.65 -44.99 -10.76
N TRP A 170 20.47 -44.68 -11.76
CA TRP A 170 20.21 -43.60 -12.70
C TRP A 170 19.51 -44.10 -13.95
N SER A 171 18.51 -43.35 -14.42
CA SER A 171 17.80 -43.63 -15.66
C SER A 171 17.47 -42.33 -16.40
N SER A 172 17.36 -42.40 -17.72
CA SER A 172 16.90 -41.29 -18.56
C SER A 172 15.59 -41.67 -19.24
N SER A 173 14.65 -40.74 -19.32
CA SER A 173 13.39 -40.94 -20.05
C SER A 173 13.61 -41.10 -21.56
N ASP A 174 14.70 -40.58 -22.11
CA ASP A 174 15.09 -40.73 -23.52
C ASP A 174 16.62 -40.71 -23.66
N THR A 175 17.22 -41.90 -23.77
CA THR A 175 18.67 -42.07 -23.94
C THR A 175 19.17 -41.66 -25.32
N SER A 176 18.28 -41.45 -26.30
CA SER A 176 18.65 -40.87 -27.60
C SER A 176 18.85 -39.36 -27.54
N VAL A 177 18.34 -38.71 -26.49
CA VAL A 177 18.50 -37.27 -26.20
C VAL A 177 19.62 -37.08 -25.18
N ALA A 178 19.46 -37.63 -23.97
CA ALA A 178 20.46 -37.56 -22.91
C ALA A 178 20.70 -38.94 -22.30
N ALA A 179 21.95 -39.42 -22.36
CA ALA A 179 22.33 -40.69 -21.75
C ALA A 179 23.00 -40.43 -20.40
N VAL A 180 22.58 -41.10 -19.34
CA VAL A 180 23.19 -40.99 -17.99
C VAL A 180 23.88 -42.30 -17.63
N ASP A 181 25.06 -42.22 -17.00
CA ASP A 181 25.76 -43.39 -16.48
C ASP A 181 25.49 -43.65 -14.99
N ALA A 182 26.04 -44.75 -14.45
CA ALA A 182 25.84 -45.15 -13.05
C ALA A 182 26.43 -44.16 -12.02
N SER A 183 27.25 -43.19 -12.46
CA SER A 183 27.86 -42.18 -11.61
C SER A 183 27.10 -40.85 -11.62
N GLY A 184 25.98 -40.77 -12.35
CA GLY A 184 25.23 -39.54 -12.58
C GLY A 184 25.84 -38.64 -13.66
N LEU A 185 26.81 -39.12 -14.45
CA LEU A 185 27.38 -38.36 -15.56
C LEU A 185 26.44 -38.46 -16.77
N VAL A 186 25.88 -37.31 -17.15
CA VAL A 186 24.94 -37.16 -18.26
C VAL A 186 25.70 -36.70 -19.49
N ARG A 187 25.50 -37.40 -20.61
CA ARG A 187 26.01 -37.07 -21.94
C ARG A 187 24.89 -36.55 -22.83
N GLY A 188 25.09 -35.38 -23.42
CA GLY A 188 24.22 -34.88 -24.48
C GLY A 188 24.40 -35.71 -25.75
N VAL A 189 23.35 -36.35 -26.23
CA VAL A 189 23.40 -37.20 -27.45
C VAL A 189 22.80 -36.49 -28.64
N ARG A 190 21.61 -35.90 -28.47
CA ARG A 190 20.88 -35.18 -29.52
C ARG A 190 20.06 -34.06 -28.90
N VAL A 191 19.95 -32.93 -29.61
CA VAL A 191 19.14 -31.79 -29.18
C VAL A 191 17.72 -32.24 -28.81
N GLY A 192 17.27 -31.81 -27.63
CA GLY A 192 15.98 -32.18 -27.04
C GLY A 192 15.98 -32.12 -25.51
N ALA A 193 14.90 -32.58 -24.89
CA ALA A 193 14.79 -32.69 -23.43
C ALA A 193 14.57 -34.14 -23.00
N ALA A 194 15.16 -34.52 -21.87
CA ALA A 194 14.95 -35.79 -21.20
C ALA A 194 14.93 -35.58 -19.69
N THR A 195 14.20 -36.42 -18.96
CA THR A 195 14.22 -36.42 -17.50
C THR A 195 15.18 -37.51 -17.04
N VAL A 196 16.18 -37.11 -16.25
CA VAL A 196 17.13 -38.04 -15.62
C VAL A 196 16.73 -38.25 -14.17
N THR A 197 16.41 -39.49 -13.81
CA THR A 197 15.95 -39.88 -12.48
C THR A 197 17.04 -40.62 -11.74
N ALA A 198 17.29 -40.26 -10.48
CA ALA A 198 18.03 -41.08 -9.53
C ALA A 198 17.05 -41.75 -8.58
N ALA A 199 17.19 -43.05 -8.37
CA ALA A 199 16.37 -43.82 -7.43
C ALA A 199 17.24 -44.56 -6.42
N SER A 200 16.74 -44.67 -5.18
CA SER A 200 17.30 -45.52 -4.13
C SER A 200 16.14 -46.27 -3.45
N GLY A 201 15.90 -47.51 -3.88
CA GLY A 201 14.73 -48.27 -3.46
C GLY A 201 13.44 -47.72 -4.07
N GLU A 202 12.44 -47.42 -3.23
CA GLU A 202 11.18 -46.82 -3.67
C GLU A 202 11.24 -45.29 -3.85
N TRP A 203 12.27 -44.67 -3.27
CA TRP A 203 12.49 -43.22 -3.31
C TRP A 203 13.18 -42.83 -4.61
N ARG A 204 12.68 -41.77 -5.22
CA ARG A 204 13.21 -41.24 -6.48
C ARG A 204 13.06 -39.74 -6.51
N ASP A 205 14.01 -39.11 -7.17
CA ASP A 205 13.92 -37.72 -7.57
C ASP A 205 14.56 -37.57 -8.95
N SER A 206 14.25 -36.48 -9.63
CA SER A 206 14.61 -36.31 -11.03
C SER A 206 15.09 -34.91 -11.35
N SER A 207 16.10 -34.85 -12.22
CA SER A 207 16.55 -33.63 -12.86
C SER A 207 16.08 -33.58 -14.31
N ARG A 208 15.64 -32.42 -14.75
CA ARG A 208 15.36 -32.18 -16.17
C ARG A 208 16.67 -31.88 -16.89
N VAL A 209 16.97 -32.65 -17.93
CA VAL A 209 18.16 -32.47 -18.78
C VAL A 209 17.76 -31.90 -20.13
N ALA A 210 18.34 -30.76 -20.49
CA ALA A 210 18.26 -30.19 -21.82
C ALA A 210 19.57 -30.42 -22.58
N VAL A 211 19.47 -30.98 -23.79
CA VAL A 211 20.60 -31.15 -24.69
C VAL A 211 20.56 -30.10 -25.78
N LEU A 212 21.60 -29.28 -25.85
CA LEU A 212 21.69 -28.10 -26.72
C LEU A 212 22.51 -28.41 -27.99
N SER A 213 22.35 -27.62 -29.07
CA SER A 213 23.16 -27.76 -30.29
C SER A 213 24.64 -27.47 -30.01
N ALA A 214 25.55 -28.18 -30.68
CA ALA A 214 27.00 -28.01 -30.54
C ALA A 214 27.60 -26.98 -31.51
N ASP A 215 26.79 -26.33 -32.35
CA ASP A 215 27.23 -25.29 -33.28
C ASP A 215 26.55 -23.96 -32.90
N PRO A 216 27.28 -22.83 -32.87
CA PRO A 216 26.74 -21.56 -32.44
C PRO A 216 25.84 -21.04 -33.56
N LEU A 217 24.61 -20.71 -33.19
CA LEU A 217 23.54 -20.07 -33.98
C LEU A 217 22.36 -21.01 -34.27
N ASP A 218 21.24 -20.56 -33.69
CA ASP A 218 19.84 -20.83 -34.02
C ASP A 218 19.20 -22.05 -33.34
N HIS A 219 18.14 -21.84 -32.54
CA HIS A 219 16.93 -22.69 -32.47
C HIS A 219 15.80 -22.09 -31.60
N HIS A 220 14.61 -21.97 -32.21
CA HIS A 220 13.29 -21.68 -31.63
C HIS A 220 12.48 -22.97 -31.33
N ALA A 221 11.55 -22.86 -30.35
CA ALA A 221 10.25 -23.57 -30.15
C ALA A 221 10.24 -25.07 -29.72
N VAL A 222 9.43 -25.61 -28.78
CA VAL A 222 8.28 -25.23 -27.90
C VAL A 222 8.15 -26.42 -26.88
N VAL A 223 8.01 -26.29 -25.55
CA VAL A 223 6.89 -25.79 -24.72
C VAL A 223 7.40 -25.29 -23.35
N THR A 224 6.93 -24.09 -22.97
CA THR A 224 7.09 -23.33 -21.69
C THR A 224 8.48 -22.75 -21.37
N ALA A 225 8.88 -21.81 -22.25
CA ALA A 225 9.59 -20.52 -22.09
C ALA A 225 10.86 -20.46 -21.20
N SER A 226 12.10 -20.43 -21.72
CA SER A 226 12.78 -19.52 -22.68
C SER A 226 13.35 -18.23 -22.04
N LEU A 227 14.49 -18.34 -21.33
CA LEU A 227 15.40 -17.22 -21.06
C LEU A 227 16.33 -16.96 -22.28
N PRO A 228 16.59 -15.71 -22.72
CA PRO A 228 17.50 -15.44 -23.85
C PRO A 228 18.98 -15.37 -23.45
N GLU A 229 19.84 -15.75 -24.41
CA GLU A 229 21.31 -15.81 -24.36
C GLU A 229 21.99 -14.45 -24.01
N ARG A 230 23.08 -14.51 -23.22
CA ARG A 230 23.83 -13.36 -22.63
C ARG A 230 24.72 -12.65 -23.67
N PRO A 231 24.91 -11.32 -23.54
CA PRO A 231 26.16 -10.83 -22.92
C PRO A 231 25.93 -9.58 -22.05
N PHE A 232 26.25 -9.64 -20.75
CA PHE A 232 26.34 -8.45 -19.90
C PHE A 232 27.64 -8.45 -19.07
N VAL A 233 28.27 -7.27 -19.00
CA VAL A 233 29.56 -7.00 -18.36
C VAL A 233 29.36 -6.71 -16.87
N GLN A 234 30.25 -7.27 -16.04
CA GLN A 234 30.33 -7.13 -14.59
C GLN A 234 30.46 -5.66 -14.13
N LEU A 235 29.67 -5.29 -13.13
CA LEU A 235 29.60 -3.94 -12.56
C LEU A 235 29.76 -4.06 -11.03
N THR A 236 30.89 -3.59 -10.49
CA THR A 236 31.15 -3.59 -9.03
C THR A 236 31.22 -2.14 -8.55
N VAL A 237 30.37 -1.78 -7.58
CA VAL A 237 30.46 -0.51 -6.83
C VAL A 237 30.39 -0.82 -5.34
N GLY A 238 31.33 -0.25 -4.57
CA GLY A 238 31.36 -0.34 -3.11
C GLY A 238 31.45 1.06 -2.49
N GLY A 239 30.77 1.25 -1.36
CA GLY A 239 30.71 2.47 -0.55
C GLY A 239 29.86 2.24 0.71
N THR A 240 30.13 2.99 1.78
CA THR A 240 29.91 2.67 3.20
C THR A 240 28.51 2.91 3.79
N GLU A 241 28.21 2.16 4.86
CA GLU A 241 27.09 2.26 5.83
C GLU A 241 26.41 3.64 5.94
N GLY A 242 25.07 3.64 5.81
CA GLY A 242 24.24 4.69 6.42
C GLY A 242 23.09 5.27 5.60
N SER A 243 22.27 4.50 4.88
CA SER A 243 20.92 4.94 4.49
C SER A 243 19.92 3.79 4.56
N THR A 244 18.74 4.08 5.11
CA THR A 244 17.66 3.12 5.37
C THR A 244 16.64 3.17 4.24
N GLU A 245 16.36 2.01 3.63
CA GLU A 245 15.28 1.71 2.66
C GLU A 245 15.53 2.06 1.18
N THR A 246 16.33 1.26 0.48
CA THR A 246 16.28 1.19 -1.00
C THR A 246 15.23 0.16 -1.43
N VAL A 247 14.17 0.58 -2.11
CA VAL A 247 13.12 -0.29 -2.69
C VAL A 247 13.29 -0.34 -4.20
N GLY A 248 13.13 -1.51 -4.83
CA GLY A 248 13.17 -1.64 -6.29
C GLY A 248 12.07 -0.85 -6.97
N THR A 249 12.39 -0.21 -8.10
CA THR A 249 11.45 0.62 -8.88
C THR A 249 10.59 -0.20 -9.85
N LEU A 250 11.05 -1.42 -10.20
CA LEU A 250 10.36 -2.35 -11.09
C LEU A 250 9.74 -3.51 -10.30
N SER A 251 8.55 -3.91 -10.73
CA SER A 251 7.84 -5.12 -10.37
C SER A 251 7.87 -6.12 -11.51
N MET A 252 7.94 -7.41 -11.16
CA MET A 252 7.88 -8.52 -12.09
C MET A 252 6.69 -9.42 -11.76
N THR A 253 5.90 -9.82 -12.77
CA THR A 253 4.74 -10.72 -12.61
C THR A 253 5.09 -12.16 -13.03
N LEU A 254 4.12 -13.09 -12.93
CA LEU A 254 4.24 -14.41 -13.54
C LEU A 254 4.23 -14.29 -15.06
N ASN A 255 5.43 -14.26 -15.65
CA ASN A 255 5.66 -14.38 -17.08
C ASN A 255 6.94 -15.20 -17.27
N PRO A 256 6.97 -16.18 -18.18
CA PRO A 256 8.14 -17.04 -18.30
C PRO A 256 9.28 -16.43 -19.14
N ASP A 257 9.03 -15.33 -19.86
CA ASP A 257 10.02 -14.58 -20.63
C ASP A 257 10.66 -13.44 -19.82
N VAL A 258 10.11 -13.09 -18.64
CA VAL A 258 10.59 -11.98 -17.80
C VAL A 258 11.76 -12.41 -16.91
N PHE A 259 12.78 -11.56 -16.79
CA PHE A 259 13.94 -11.83 -15.95
C PHE A 259 14.56 -10.54 -15.39
N PRO A 260 15.16 -10.58 -14.17
CA PRO A 260 15.85 -9.43 -13.63
C PRO A 260 17.24 -9.30 -14.27
N VAL A 261 17.68 -8.07 -14.51
CA VAL A 261 19.01 -7.72 -15.05
C VAL A 261 19.86 -7.07 -13.97
N ILE A 262 19.30 -6.16 -13.16
CA ILE A 262 19.97 -5.51 -12.03
C ILE A 262 19.02 -5.47 -10.83
N VAL A 263 19.56 -5.72 -9.64
CA VAL A 263 18.86 -5.65 -8.35
C VAL A 263 19.63 -4.80 -7.34
N SER A 264 18.89 -4.12 -6.46
CA SER A 264 19.44 -3.34 -5.34
C SER A 264 19.63 -4.19 -4.09
N ARG A 265 20.66 -3.87 -3.28
CA ARG A 265 20.93 -4.49 -1.98
C ARG A 265 20.71 -3.47 -0.85
N GLY A 266 19.60 -3.58 -0.14
CA GLY A 266 19.33 -2.86 1.11
C GLY A 266 19.21 -3.81 2.30
N ASP A 267 19.49 -3.31 3.51
CA ASP A 267 19.46 -4.11 4.76
C ASP A 267 18.04 -4.60 5.16
N ARG A 268 16.99 -4.17 4.44
CA ARG A 268 15.57 -4.51 4.73
C ARG A 268 14.64 -4.65 3.51
N THR A 269 15.12 -4.43 2.29
CA THR A 269 14.37 -4.64 1.03
C THR A 269 15.34 -4.86 -0.14
N ALA A 270 15.24 -6.01 -0.82
CA ALA A 270 15.82 -6.21 -2.15
C ALA A 270 14.81 -5.78 -3.22
N GLY A 271 15.27 -5.27 -4.37
CA GLY A 271 14.32 -4.85 -5.41
C GLY A 271 14.93 -4.73 -6.80
N VAL A 272 14.09 -4.96 -7.82
CA VAL A 272 14.50 -4.98 -9.23
C VAL A 272 14.66 -3.56 -9.76
N LEU A 273 15.83 -3.30 -10.35
CA LEU A 273 16.18 -2.01 -10.95
C LEU A 273 16.11 -2.08 -12.47
N VAL A 274 16.61 -3.15 -13.09
CA VAL A 274 16.53 -3.36 -14.53
C VAL A 274 15.94 -4.75 -14.78
N ALA A 275 15.01 -4.87 -15.72
CA ALA A 275 14.38 -6.14 -16.09
C ALA A 275 14.28 -6.27 -17.61
N GLY A 276 14.39 -7.49 -18.12
CA GLY A 276 14.21 -7.83 -19.53
C GLY A 276 13.02 -8.76 -19.72
N SER A 277 12.39 -8.71 -20.89
CA SER A 277 11.32 -9.63 -21.29
C SER A 277 11.14 -9.70 -22.80
N ALA A 278 10.30 -10.61 -23.26
CA ALA A 278 9.79 -10.62 -24.63
C ALA A 278 8.49 -9.79 -24.72
N LEU A 279 8.24 -9.22 -25.91
CA LEU A 279 6.97 -8.63 -26.28
C LEU A 279 6.66 -9.01 -27.73
N GLY A 280 5.74 -9.97 -27.92
CA GLY A 280 5.56 -10.62 -29.21
C GLY A 280 6.87 -11.25 -29.70
N GLU A 281 7.30 -10.92 -30.92
CA GLU A 281 8.59 -11.39 -31.45
C GLU A 281 9.79 -10.55 -30.98
N GLY A 282 9.55 -9.39 -30.38
CA GLY A 282 10.58 -8.44 -29.96
C GLY A 282 11.17 -8.69 -28.58
N ARG A 283 12.15 -7.87 -28.22
CA ARG A 283 12.83 -7.91 -26.92
C ARG A 283 12.73 -6.54 -26.25
N VAL A 284 12.37 -6.55 -24.97
CA VAL A 284 12.20 -5.34 -24.16
C VAL A 284 13.18 -5.37 -22.99
N ILE A 285 13.82 -4.25 -22.71
CA ILE A 285 14.57 -4.04 -21.48
C ILE A 285 14.17 -2.71 -20.82
N ALA A 286 13.79 -2.78 -19.55
CA ALA A 286 13.24 -1.69 -18.78
C ALA A 286 14.27 -1.20 -17.75
N PHE A 287 14.46 0.12 -17.71
CA PHE A 287 15.32 0.82 -16.77
C PHE A 287 14.49 1.53 -15.69
N PRO A 288 15.05 1.72 -14.49
CA PRO A 288 14.31 2.15 -13.31
C PRO A 288 13.91 3.63 -13.35
N GLY A 289 14.61 4.44 -14.15
CA GLY A 289 14.44 5.89 -14.19
C GLY A 289 15.07 6.54 -15.41
N GLN A 290 14.52 7.68 -15.82
CA GLN A 290 15.05 8.50 -16.91
C GLN A 290 16.48 8.95 -16.65
N ASP A 291 16.92 9.06 -15.40
CA ASP A 291 18.26 9.54 -15.03
C ASP A 291 19.38 8.59 -15.46
N PHE A 292 19.05 7.34 -15.80
CA PHE A 292 19.98 6.41 -16.47
C PHE A 292 20.26 6.84 -17.92
N LEU A 293 19.32 7.56 -18.54
CA LEU A 293 19.32 7.94 -19.94
C LEU A 293 19.40 9.48 -20.17
N SER A 294 19.27 10.30 -19.12
CA SER A 294 19.25 11.79 -19.15
C SER A 294 20.63 12.44 -18.92
N SER A 295 20.71 13.78 -18.86
CA SER A 295 21.95 14.60 -18.84
C SER A 295 23.09 14.11 -17.93
N GLY A 296 24.34 14.45 -18.32
CA GLY A 296 25.57 13.93 -17.70
C GLY A 296 25.73 14.13 -16.19
N ASP A 297 25.08 15.13 -15.59
CA ASP A 297 25.15 15.39 -14.13
C ASP A 297 24.19 14.51 -13.31
N ARG A 298 23.15 13.92 -13.91
CA ARG A 298 22.17 13.03 -13.23
C ARG A 298 22.40 11.54 -13.49
N ALA A 299 23.06 11.21 -14.60
CA ALA A 299 23.67 9.90 -14.83
C ALA A 299 24.76 9.55 -13.77
N THR A 300 25.11 10.52 -12.90
CA THR A 300 26.09 10.41 -11.81
C THR A 300 25.61 9.60 -10.61
N LEU A 301 24.34 9.16 -10.53
CA LEU A 301 23.86 8.23 -9.50
C LEU A 301 24.68 6.92 -9.42
N LEU A 302 25.46 6.59 -10.46
CA LEU A 302 26.41 5.46 -10.47
C LEU A 302 27.90 5.86 -10.54
N GLY A 303 28.21 7.15 -10.54
CA GLY A 303 29.57 7.68 -10.35
C GLY A 303 30.70 7.17 -11.26
N LYS A 304 30.48 6.53 -12.43
CA LYS A 304 31.51 6.12 -13.42
C LYS A 304 30.93 5.50 -14.73
N ALA A 305 31.81 5.29 -15.72
CA ALA A 305 31.66 4.77 -17.11
C ALA A 305 30.85 3.45 -17.35
N SER A 306 30.08 2.99 -16.37
CA SER A 306 29.41 1.70 -16.39
C SER A 306 27.93 1.78 -16.80
N GLY A 307 27.25 2.91 -16.59
CA GLY A 307 25.86 3.12 -17.04
C GLY A 307 25.73 3.18 -18.56
N ASP A 308 26.63 3.90 -19.23
CA ASP A 308 26.70 3.99 -20.69
C ASP A 308 26.95 2.62 -21.35
N ARG A 309 27.80 1.79 -20.72
CA ARG A 309 28.06 0.42 -21.17
C ARG A 309 26.85 -0.49 -20.99
N LEU A 310 26.10 -0.31 -19.90
CA LEU A 310 24.87 -1.05 -19.66
C LEU A 310 23.81 -0.70 -20.72
N LEU A 311 23.63 0.59 -21.03
CA LEU A 311 22.76 1.04 -22.13
C LEU A 311 23.17 0.45 -23.47
N ALA A 312 24.46 0.49 -23.81
CA ALA A 312 24.96 -0.10 -25.05
C ALA A 312 24.69 -1.61 -25.12
N ASN A 313 24.89 -2.35 -24.01
CA ASN A 313 24.60 -3.78 -23.96
C ASN A 313 23.09 -4.08 -24.06
N ALA A 314 22.26 -3.25 -23.42
CA ALA A 314 20.81 -3.32 -23.51
C ALA A 314 20.34 -3.18 -24.97
N VAL A 315 20.88 -2.21 -25.72
CA VAL A 315 20.61 -2.04 -27.15
C VAL A 315 21.07 -3.24 -27.97
N ARG A 316 22.29 -3.76 -27.75
CA ARG A 316 22.77 -4.96 -28.45
C ARG A 316 21.86 -6.16 -28.20
N TRP A 317 21.44 -6.37 -26.96
CA TRP A 317 20.60 -7.50 -26.59
C TRP A 317 19.18 -7.36 -27.17
N ALA A 318 18.60 -6.15 -27.14
CA ALA A 318 17.29 -5.87 -27.71
C ALA A 318 17.29 -6.04 -29.24
N GLY A 319 18.37 -5.64 -29.92
CA GLY A 319 18.54 -5.79 -31.36
C GLY A 319 19.14 -7.11 -31.84
N ALA A 320 19.42 -8.07 -30.95
CA ALA A 320 20.17 -9.28 -31.31
C ALA A 320 19.48 -10.18 -32.37
N LYS A 321 18.18 -10.00 -32.62
CA LYS A 321 17.43 -10.67 -33.69
C LYS A 321 17.53 -9.97 -35.05
N ARG A 322 18.27 -8.86 -35.15
CA ARG A 322 18.38 -8.01 -36.34
C ARG A 322 19.79 -8.09 -36.93
N ALA A 323 19.90 -7.82 -38.24
CA ALA A 323 21.18 -7.82 -38.92
C ALA A 323 21.96 -6.56 -38.57
N ALA A 324 23.27 -6.68 -38.32
CA ALA A 324 24.13 -5.52 -38.12
C ALA A 324 24.48 -4.84 -39.48
N PRO A 325 24.67 -3.51 -39.52
CA PRO A 325 24.56 -2.55 -38.42
C PRO A 325 23.10 -2.30 -37.99
N LEU A 326 22.87 -2.10 -36.69
CA LEU A 326 21.53 -1.83 -36.15
C LEU A 326 21.13 -0.38 -36.40
N ARG A 327 19.90 -0.16 -36.89
CA ARG A 327 19.23 1.14 -36.99
C ARG A 327 18.58 1.51 -35.67
N LEU A 328 19.07 2.57 -35.04
CA LEU A 328 18.62 3.00 -33.73
C LEU A 328 17.84 4.31 -33.83
N LEU A 329 16.64 4.36 -33.23
CA LEU A 329 15.90 5.60 -33.02
C LEU A 329 15.86 5.90 -31.53
N VAL A 330 16.40 7.04 -31.12
CA VAL A 330 16.65 7.36 -29.71
C VAL A 330 16.01 8.68 -29.29
N ASP A 331 15.62 8.76 -28.02
CA ASP A 331 14.83 9.88 -27.53
C ASP A 331 15.58 11.23 -27.51
N ASN A 332 16.89 11.22 -27.25
CA ASN A 332 17.68 12.45 -27.10
C ASN A 332 19.14 12.31 -27.58
N GLN A 333 19.81 13.45 -27.76
CA GLN A 333 21.19 13.51 -28.27
C GLN A 333 22.22 12.84 -27.38
N ARG A 334 22.06 12.85 -26.05
CA ARG A 334 23.00 12.17 -25.15
C ARG A 334 22.99 10.67 -25.40
N ILE A 335 21.80 10.07 -25.54
CA ILE A 335 21.68 8.65 -25.84
C ILE A 335 22.39 8.33 -27.16
N ALA A 336 22.23 9.19 -28.17
CA ALA A 336 22.95 9.05 -29.43
C ALA A 336 24.47 9.08 -29.23
N ASP A 337 25.00 10.10 -28.55
CA ASP A 337 26.44 10.26 -28.29
C ASP A 337 27.03 9.04 -27.54
N VAL A 338 26.30 8.48 -26.57
CA VAL A 338 26.70 7.28 -25.82
C VAL A 338 26.79 6.05 -26.72
N LEU A 339 25.81 5.86 -27.60
CA LEU A 339 25.74 4.70 -28.49
C LEU A 339 26.75 4.82 -29.64
N GLU A 340 26.90 6.00 -30.23
CA GLU A 340 27.98 6.28 -31.20
C GLU A 340 29.36 6.04 -30.58
N GLY A 341 29.59 6.51 -29.37
CA GLY A 341 30.81 6.24 -28.60
C GLY A 341 31.03 4.75 -28.28
N ALA A 342 29.95 3.95 -28.26
CA ALA A 342 29.99 2.50 -28.08
C ALA A 342 30.11 1.71 -29.41
N GLY A 343 30.20 2.39 -30.55
CA GLY A 343 30.44 1.81 -31.88
C GLY A 343 29.19 1.50 -32.70
N PHE A 344 28.04 2.13 -32.41
CA PHE A 344 26.88 2.09 -33.29
C PHE A 344 26.98 3.16 -34.38
N GLU A 345 26.69 2.80 -35.64
CA GLU A 345 26.91 3.68 -36.80
C GLU A 345 25.61 4.35 -37.32
N GLU A 346 24.45 3.72 -37.12
CA GLU A 346 23.14 4.22 -37.61
C GLU A 346 22.26 4.64 -36.42
N VAL A 347 22.55 5.80 -35.82
CA VAL A 347 21.82 6.33 -34.66
C VAL A 347 21.13 7.65 -35.01
N GLU A 348 19.80 7.68 -34.94
CA GLU A 348 18.99 8.86 -35.21
C GLU A 348 18.26 9.32 -33.93
N VAL A 349 18.30 10.63 -33.67
CA VAL A 349 17.51 11.24 -32.60
C VAL A 349 16.11 11.53 -33.12
N VAL A 350 15.09 11.06 -32.42
CA VAL A 350 13.70 11.25 -32.81
C VAL A 350 13.34 12.74 -32.91
N GLY A 351 12.74 13.12 -34.03
CA GLY A 351 12.32 14.49 -34.28
C GLY A 351 11.23 14.97 -33.30
N SER A 352 11.24 16.27 -33.00
CA SER A 352 10.17 16.94 -32.27
C SER A 352 9.06 17.38 -33.22
N GLY A 353 7.80 17.12 -32.88
CA GLY A 353 6.65 17.70 -33.58
C GLY A 353 6.52 19.23 -33.37
N ASN A 354 5.38 19.80 -33.79
CA ASN A 354 5.06 21.23 -33.56
C ASN A 354 4.80 21.60 -32.08
N SER A 355 4.85 20.60 -31.20
CA SER A 355 4.88 20.72 -29.74
C SER A 355 6.07 19.89 -29.24
N ASN A 356 6.45 20.01 -27.98
CA ASN A 356 7.53 19.23 -27.38
C ASN A 356 7.35 17.69 -27.46
N ALA A 357 6.36 17.13 -28.17
CA ALA A 357 6.15 15.70 -28.33
C ALA A 357 7.14 15.06 -29.34
N ARG A 358 7.66 13.87 -28.99
CA ARG A 358 8.52 13.06 -29.87
C ARG A 358 7.69 12.29 -30.91
N ASN A 359 8.17 12.23 -32.16
CA ASN A 359 7.48 11.50 -33.21
C ASN A 359 7.82 10.00 -33.20
N TRP A 360 7.08 9.23 -32.41
CA TRP A 360 7.14 7.76 -32.41
C TRP A 360 6.05 7.13 -33.30
N SER A 361 5.74 7.73 -34.45
CA SER A 361 4.72 7.18 -35.36
C SER A 361 5.17 5.88 -36.04
N ALA A 362 4.22 5.16 -36.63
CA ALA A 362 4.53 3.96 -37.40
C ALA A 362 5.48 4.25 -38.57
N GLU A 363 5.39 5.45 -39.17
CA GLU A 363 6.30 5.90 -40.23
C GLU A 363 7.72 6.13 -39.72
N ALA A 364 7.87 6.71 -38.51
CA ALA A 364 9.18 6.92 -37.89
C ALA A 364 9.86 5.60 -37.51
N LEU A 365 9.07 4.58 -37.15
CA LEU A 365 9.55 3.26 -36.73
C LEU A 365 9.73 2.26 -37.88
N ALA A 366 9.35 2.60 -39.11
CA ALA A 366 9.26 1.66 -40.22
C ALA A 366 10.59 1.02 -40.63
N ASP A 367 11.72 1.68 -40.34
CA ASP A 367 13.08 1.25 -40.71
C ASP A 367 14.03 1.26 -39.50
N VAL A 368 13.49 1.01 -38.31
CA VAL A 368 14.23 1.00 -37.04
C VAL A 368 14.40 -0.44 -36.57
N ASP A 369 15.55 -0.79 -36.01
CA ASP A 369 15.81 -2.09 -35.38
C ASP A 369 15.59 -2.04 -33.87
N VAL A 370 16.03 -0.94 -33.22
CA VAL A 370 15.88 -0.73 -31.79
C VAL A 370 15.44 0.71 -31.50
N ALA A 371 14.37 0.85 -30.73
CA ALA A 371 13.91 2.13 -30.19
C ALA A 371 14.36 2.29 -28.73
N VAL A 372 15.00 3.42 -28.40
CA VAL A 372 15.36 3.79 -27.03
C VAL A 372 14.46 4.93 -26.59
N VAL A 373 13.48 4.61 -25.76
CA VAL A 373 12.35 5.47 -25.41
C VAL A 373 12.45 5.91 -23.95
N GLN A 374 12.35 7.21 -23.71
CA GLN A 374 12.08 7.74 -22.39
C GLN A 374 10.60 8.13 -22.30
N THR A 375 9.91 7.67 -21.27
CA THR A 375 8.48 7.96 -21.15
C THR A 375 8.18 9.30 -20.48
N ASN A 376 9.19 10.01 -19.97
CA ASN A 376 9.07 11.35 -19.37
C ASN A 376 10.42 12.10 -19.32
N GLU A 377 10.42 13.40 -19.65
CA GLU A 377 11.46 14.37 -19.28
C GLU A 377 10.79 15.64 -18.70
N TRP A 378 11.31 16.17 -17.60
CA TRP A 378 10.83 17.45 -17.04
C TRP A 378 11.10 18.58 -18.04
N GLY A 379 10.04 19.19 -18.56
CA GLY A 379 10.13 20.45 -19.31
C GLY A 379 10.43 20.35 -20.81
N THR A 380 10.87 19.20 -21.33
CA THR A 380 11.18 19.02 -22.76
C THR A 380 10.94 17.57 -23.22
N ALA A 381 9.71 17.26 -23.62
CA ALA A 381 9.27 16.01 -24.26
C ALA A 381 8.80 14.86 -23.36
N HIS A 382 7.64 14.30 -23.72
CA HIS A 382 7.01 13.15 -23.09
C HIS A 382 6.49 12.19 -24.17
N LEU A 383 6.42 10.91 -23.83
CA LEU A 383 5.75 9.92 -24.65
C LEU A 383 4.24 10.21 -24.62
N VAL A 384 3.68 10.68 -25.74
CA VAL A 384 2.25 10.94 -25.86
C VAL A 384 1.48 9.63 -26.03
N GLU A 385 0.22 9.58 -25.60
CA GLU A 385 -0.61 8.38 -25.68
C GLU A 385 -0.70 7.82 -27.12
N GLN A 386 -0.71 8.70 -28.12
CA GLN A 386 -0.75 8.28 -29.53
C GLN A 386 0.52 7.51 -29.97
N SER A 387 1.62 7.61 -29.23
CA SER A 387 2.87 6.88 -29.48
C SER A 387 2.86 5.45 -28.93
N VAL A 388 1.93 5.11 -28.03
CA VAL A 388 1.91 3.79 -27.36
C VAL A 388 1.62 2.67 -28.36
N ALA A 389 0.55 2.80 -29.15
CA ALA A 389 0.16 1.75 -30.09
C ALA A 389 1.24 1.49 -31.16
N PRO A 390 1.83 2.50 -31.83
CA PRO A 390 2.92 2.27 -32.78
C PRO A 390 4.15 1.59 -32.17
N LEU A 391 4.63 2.04 -31.00
CA LEU A 391 5.78 1.43 -30.32
C LEU A 391 5.51 -0.01 -29.91
N ARG A 392 4.28 -0.29 -29.44
CA ARG A 392 3.87 -1.63 -29.08
C ARG A 392 3.85 -2.54 -30.29
N THR A 393 3.22 -2.13 -31.39
CA THR A 393 3.21 -2.90 -32.65
C THR A 393 4.61 -3.11 -33.20
N PHE A 394 5.49 -2.11 -33.11
CA PHE A 394 6.90 -2.23 -33.47
C PHE A 394 7.61 -3.34 -32.66
N ALA A 395 7.47 -3.33 -31.33
CA ALA A 395 8.05 -4.37 -30.48
C ALA A 395 7.43 -5.75 -30.77
N GLU A 396 6.09 -5.85 -30.83
CA GLU A 396 5.38 -7.11 -31.09
C GLU A 396 5.77 -7.74 -32.45
N SER A 397 6.16 -6.94 -33.44
CA SER A 397 6.65 -7.38 -34.76
C SER A 397 8.16 -7.65 -34.84
N GLY A 398 8.85 -7.71 -33.70
CA GLY A 398 10.26 -8.09 -33.60
C GLY A 398 11.23 -6.95 -33.33
N GLY A 399 10.75 -5.71 -33.18
CA GLY A 399 11.57 -4.56 -32.82
C GLY A 399 12.18 -4.70 -31.43
N GLY A 400 13.41 -4.20 -31.24
CA GLY A 400 14.02 -4.08 -29.92
C GLY A 400 13.53 -2.81 -29.21
N LEU A 401 13.17 -2.91 -27.94
CA LEU A 401 12.69 -1.76 -27.18
C LEU A 401 13.48 -1.61 -25.87
N VAL A 402 14.14 -0.46 -25.71
CA VAL A 402 14.76 -0.06 -24.45
C VAL A 402 13.90 1.06 -23.87
N VAL A 403 13.32 0.84 -22.69
CA VAL A 403 12.40 1.80 -22.06
C VAL A 403 12.98 2.27 -20.74
N ALA A 404 12.97 3.57 -20.50
CA ALA A 404 13.14 4.13 -19.16
C ALA A 404 11.92 4.98 -18.80
N ALA A 405 11.37 4.73 -17.62
CA ALA A 405 10.32 5.55 -17.04
C ALA A 405 10.79 6.07 -15.69
N SER A 406 10.68 7.38 -15.46
CA SER A 406 10.87 7.95 -14.13
C SER A 406 9.72 7.54 -13.22
N ALA A 407 10.02 6.85 -12.12
CA ALA A 407 9.17 6.89 -10.94
C ALA A 407 9.53 8.10 -10.02
N LEU A 408 10.59 8.87 -10.32
CA LEU A 408 11.01 10.10 -9.58
C LEU A 408 10.05 11.25 -9.90
N HIS A 409 8.79 11.05 -9.55
CA HIS A 409 7.81 12.10 -9.51
C HIS A 409 7.57 12.41 -8.05
N TRP A 410 7.44 13.68 -7.75
CA TRP A 410 6.84 14.08 -6.49
C TRP A 410 5.44 13.46 -6.42
N ASN A 411 5.04 12.93 -5.26
CA ASN A 411 3.72 12.31 -5.06
C ASN A 411 2.57 13.16 -5.65
N TRP A 412 2.67 14.49 -5.56
CA TRP A 412 1.69 15.42 -6.12
C TRP A 412 1.49 15.31 -7.64
N TRP A 413 2.52 14.95 -8.42
CA TRP A 413 2.40 14.82 -9.89
C TRP A 413 1.77 13.48 -10.28
N ILE A 414 2.12 12.38 -9.59
CA ILE A 414 1.48 11.06 -9.74
C ILE A 414 0.00 11.16 -9.37
N GLU A 415 -0.30 11.84 -8.28
CA GLU A 415 -1.67 12.07 -7.80
C GLU A 415 -2.49 12.89 -8.79
N GLN A 416 -1.90 13.87 -9.49
CA GLN A 416 -2.61 14.69 -10.49
C GLN A 416 -2.78 14.00 -11.85
N HIS A 417 -1.96 13.01 -12.20
CA HIS A 417 -2.06 12.27 -13.46
C HIS A 417 -2.79 10.94 -13.21
N HIS A 418 -4.12 11.02 -13.11
CA HIS A 418 -5.02 9.89 -12.87
C HIS A 418 -5.09 8.92 -14.07
N GLY A 419 -4.03 8.13 -14.28
CA GLY A 419 -3.99 7.06 -15.28
C GLY A 419 -2.83 6.08 -15.02
N PRO A 420 -2.89 4.86 -15.55
CA PRO A 420 -1.75 3.95 -15.48
C PRO A 420 -0.53 4.61 -16.15
N LEU A 421 0.65 4.52 -15.52
CA LEU A 421 1.91 5.00 -16.11
C LEU A 421 1.99 4.55 -17.58
N THR A 422 2.22 5.48 -18.53
CA THR A 422 2.25 5.16 -19.97
C THR A 422 3.21 4.03 -20.30
N ALA A 423 4.32 3.93 -19.56
CA ALA A 423 5.26 2.83 -19.62
C ALA A 423 4.64 1.47 -19.23
N ASN A 424 3.80 1.42 -18.19
CA ASN A 424 3.06 0.23 -17.79
C ASN A 424 2.04 -0.19 -18.85
N VAL A 425 1.42 0.78 -19.54
CA VAL A 425 0.52 0.50 -20.68
C VAL A 425 1.29 -0.10 -21.85
N LEU A 426 2.43 0.52 -22.22
CA LEU A 426 3.30 0.05 -23.30
C LEU A 426 3.77 -1.40 -23.05
N LEU A 427 4.18 -1.71 -21.82
CA LEU A 427 4.75 -3.00 -21.44
C LEU A 427 3.73 -4.05 -20.98
N ARG A 428 2.43 -3.84 -21.13
CA ARG A 428 1.42 -4.86 -20.79
C ARG A 428 1.73 -6.21 -21.43
N GLY A 429 1.67 -7.27 -20.64
CA GLY A 429 1.94 -8.65 -21.08
C GLY A 429 3.42 -9.05 -21.05
N THR A 430 4.35 -8.12 -20.83
CA THR A 430 5.78 -8.46 -20.65
C THR A 430 6.11 -8.99 -19.27
N GLY A 431 5.21 -8.80 -18.31
CA GLY A 431 5.45 -9.08 -16.90
C GLY A 431 6.35 -8.08 -16.19
N ILE A 432 6.63 -6.91 -16.78
CA ILE A 432 7.36 -5.80 -16.15
C ILE A 432 6.40 -4.63 -15.89
N SER A 433 6.44 -4.04 -14.70
CA SER A 433 5.77 -2.78 -14.40
C SER A 433 6.60 -1.90 -13.46
N TRP A 434 6.37 -0.59 -13.45
CA TRP A 434 6.89 0.34 -12.45
C TRP A 434 5.89 0.52 -11.31
N ASN A 435 6.40 0.60 -10.07
CA ASN A 435 5.61 0.85 -8.86
C ASN A 435 5.50 2.35 -8.57
N GLU A 436 4.38 2.79 -7.98
CA GLU A 436 4.14 4.19 -7.62
C GLU A 436 4.89 4.66 -6.35
N ASP A 437 5.40 3.74 -5.53
CA ASP A 437 5.81 4.03 -4.14
C ASP A 437 7.31 3.91 -3.85
N SER A 438 8.13 3.50 -4.82
CA SER A 438 9.44 2.91 -4.51
C SER A 438 10.61 3.65 -5.09
N ILE A 439 10.93 4.86 -4.59
CA ILE A 439 12.25 5.44 -4.85
C ILE A 439 12.80 6.22 -3.66
N GLU A 440 13.82 5.65 -3.03
CA GLU A 440 14.93 6.40 -2.43
C GLU A 440 16.26 5.79 -2.90
N GLU A 441 17.31 6.64 -2.90
CA GLU A 441 18.67 6.53 -3.45
C GLU A 441 19.22 5.14 -3.85
N ILE A 442 19.78 5.05 -5.07
CA ILE A 442 20.44 3.87 -5.65
C ILE A 442 21.96 3.92 -5.38
N GLU A 443 22.38 3.87 -4.11
CA GLU A 443 23.81 3.86 -3.77
C GLU A 443 24.42 2.45 -3.65
N SER A 444 23.59 1.37 -3.61
CA SER A 444 24.02 0.00 -3.27
C SER A 444 23.53 -1.12 -4.23
N ALA A 445 23.61 -0.93 -5.55
CA ALA A 445 23.25 -1.95 -6.54
C ALA A 445 24.33 -3.04 -6.77
N SER A 446 23.93 -4.29 -6.99
CA SER A 446 24.85 -5.42 -7.25
C SER A 446 24.34 -6.35 -8.37
N THR A 447 25.27 -7.00 -9.09
CA THR A 447 24.97 -8.08 -10.07
C THR A 447 25.22 -9.49 -9.54
N ASP A 448 25.78 -9.62 -8.32
CA ASP A 448 26.14 -10.91 -7.71
C ASP A 448 25.01 -11.41 -6.79
N PHE A 449 23.91 -11.85 -7.39
CA PHE A 449 22.79 -12.43 -6.66
C PHE A 449 22.40 -13.79 -7.24
N ASP A 450 21.88 -14.67 -6.39
CA ASP A 450 21.33 -15.95 -6.83
C ASP A 450 20.00 -15.68 -7.52
N VAL A 451 19.99 -15.77 -8.86
CA VAL A 451 18.80 -15.57 -9.69
C VAL A 451 17.60 -16.37 -9.19
N HIS A 452 17.84 -17.50 -8.49
CA HIS A 452 16.80 -18.35 -7.90
C HIS A 452 16.01 -17.67 -6.78
N ASP A 453 16.56 -16.74 -6.01
CA ASP A 453 15.82 -16.04 -4.96
C ASP A 453 14.90 -14.91 -5.52
N LEU A 454 15.02 -14.59 -6.81
CA LEU A 454 14.27 -13.54 -7.51
C LEU A 454 13.30 -14.07 -8.58
N ILE A 455 13.18 -15.39 -8.77
CA ILE A 455 12.27 -15.91 -9.79
C ILE A 455 10.82 -15.67 -9.32
N PRO A 456 9.99 -14.92 -10.04
CA PRO A 456 8.58 -14.75 -9.69
C PRO A 456 7.85 -16.09 -9.45
N ALA A 457 8.20 -17.12 -10.23
CA ALA A 457 7.57 -18.44 -10.17
C ALA A 457 7.86 -19.23 -8.88
N ASN A 458 9.09 -19.23 -8.35
CA ASN A 458 9.36 -20.02 -7.13
C ASN A 458 8.76 -19.35 -5.89
N VAL A 459 8.83 -18.02 -5.80
CA VAL A 459 8.17 -17.24 -4.73
C VAL A 459 6.66 -17.48 -4.74
N TRP A 460 6.04 -17.51 -5.93
CA TRP A 460 4.63 -17.84 -6.08
C TRP A 460 4.32 -19.27 -5.62
N THR A 461 5.06 -20.27 -6.10
CA THR A 461 4.83 -21.67 -5.71
C THR A 461 5.04 -21.87 -4.21
N GLU A 462 6.11 -21.33 -3.63
CA GLU A 462 6.35 -21.34 -2.18
C GLU A 462 5.15 -20.75 -1.41
N TYR A 463 4.63 -19.60 -1.86
CA TYR A 463 3.47 -18.98 -1.23
C TYR A 463 2.18 -19.81 -1.40
N VAL A 464 1.90 -20.35 -2.58
CA VAL A 464 0.71 -21.17 -2.83
C VAL A 464 0.77 -22.49 -2.04
N ASP A 465 1.96 -23.06 -1.85
CA ASP A 465 2.18 -24.31 -1.12
C ASP A 465 2.25 -24.15 0.40
N GLY A 466 2.03 -22.93 0.91
CA GLY A 466 1.95 -22.66 2.35
C GLY A 466 3.30 -22.42 3.02
N VAL A 467 4.37 -22.23 2.26
CA VAL A 467 5.69 -21.88 2.81
C VAL A 467 5.62 -20.47 3.40
N ARG A 468 6.18 -20.30 4.61
CA ARG A 468 6.30 -18.98 5.24
C ARG A 468 7.43 -18.20 4.59
N LEU A 469 7.09 -17.08 3.98
CA LEU A 469 8.05 -16.21 3.32
C LEU A 469 8.59 -15.14 4.28
N GLY A 470 9.83 -14.71 4.05
CA GLY A 470 10.37 -13.50 4.67
C GLY A 470 9.79 -12.24 4.04
N GLY A 471 9.92 -11.09 4.73
CA GLY A 471 9.36 -9.83 4.27
C GLY A 471 9.82 -9.40 2.87
N ASP A 472 11.06 -9.69 2.50
CA ASP A 472 11.61 -9.40 1.18
C ASP A 472 10.91 -10.20 0.08
N LYS A 473 10.73 -11.52 0.27
CA LYS A 473 10.00 -12.37 -0.67
C LYS A 473 8.52 -12.02 -0.73
N MET A 474 7.91 -11.66 0.39
CA MET A 474 6.50 -11.23 0.42
C MET A 474 6.25 -9.96 -0.39
N ALA A 475 7.20 -9.02 -0.42
CA ALA A 475 7.09 -7.80 -1.21
C ALA A 475 7.05 -8.06 -2.73
N LEU A 476 7.47 -9.25 -3.18
CA LEU A 476 7.42 -9.65 -4.59
C LEU A 476 6.05 -10.19 -5.00
N LEU A 477 5.18 -10.57 -4.05
CA LEU A 477 3.92 -11.26 -4.32
C LEU A 477 2.82 -10.42 -5.01
N PRO A 478 2.58 -9.13 -4.69
CA PRO A 478 1.46 -8.37 -5.26
C PRO A 478 1.36 -8.45 -6.80
N PRO A 479 2.44 -8.21 -7.58
CA PRO A 479 2.39 -8.38 -9.04
C PRO A 479 2.14 -9.83 -9.49
N LEU A 480 2.44 -10.84 -8.67
CA LEU A 480 2.21 -12.26 -9.00
C LEU A 480 0.73 -12.64 -8.94
N PHE A 481 -0.05 -12.02 -8.04
CA PHE A 481 -1.51 -12.19 -8.03
C PHE A 481 -2.11 -11.76 -9.36
N GLN A 482 -1.67 -10.63 -9.91
CA GLN A 482 -2.10 -10.18 -11.24
C GLN A 482 -1.62 -11.15 -12.34
N GLY A 483 -0.37 -11.60 -12.27
CA GLY A 483 0.14 -12.58 -13.24
C GLY A 483 -0.64 -13.89 -13.24
N ALA A 484 -1.05 -14.38 -12.07
CA ALA A 484 -1.88 -15.58 -11.95
C ALA A 484 -3.27 -15.38 -12.58
N LEU A 485 -3.86 -14.18 -12.40
CA LEU A 485 -5.12 -13.80 -13.05
C LEU A 485 -4.97 -13.77 -14.58
N ASP A 486 -3.92 -13.09 -15.09
CA ASP A 486 -3.68 -12.94 -16.52
C ASP A 486 -3.43 -14.28 -17.22
N LEU A 487 -2.80 -15.23 -16.52
CA LEU A 487 -2.55 -16.60 -17.00
C LEU A 487 -3.75 -17.54 -16.82
N GLY A 488 -4.82 -17.10 -16.17
CA GLY A 488 -6.00 -17.94 -15.88
C GLY A 488 -5.76 -19.04 -14.85
N LEU A 489 -4.78 -18.87 -13.94
CA LEU A 489 -4.46 -19.80 -12.86
C LEU A 489 -5.43 -19.66 -11.67
N THR A 490 -6.73 -19.68 -11.95
CA THR A 490 -7.79 -19.32 -10.97
C THR A 490 -7.75 -20.15 -9.69
N GLY A 491 -7.51 -21.47 -9.78
CA GLY A 491 -7.41 -22.33 -8.60
C GLY A 491 -6.18 -22.07 -7.72
N GLU A 492 -5.08 -21.57 -8.28
CA GLU A 492 -3.92 -21.13 -7.50
C GLU A 492 -4.15 -19.75 -6.90
N LEU A 493 -4.74 -18.85 -7.69
CA LEU A 493 -5.12 -17.50 -7.26
C LEU A 493 -6.10 -17.56 -6.08
N ASP A 494 -7.11 -18.43 -6.13
CA ASP A 494 -8.07 -18.62 -5.03
C ASP A 494 -7.39 -19.10 -3.75
N ARG A 495 -6.46 -20.06 -3.86
CA ARG A 495 -5.66 -20.53 -2.72
C ARG A 495 -4.80 -19.41 -2.15
N ALA A 496 -4.14 -18.64 -3.01
CA ALA A 496 -3.29 -17.53 -2.63
C ALA A 496 -4.08 -16.41 -1.94
N LEU A 497 -5.26 -16.05 -2.46
CA LEU A 497 -6.15 -15.02 -1.90
C LEU A 497 -6.77 -15.49 -0.58
N THR A 498 -7.21 -16.75 -0.50
CA THR A 498 -7.70 -17.35 0.76
C THR A 498 -6.63 -17.29 1.84
N ARG A 499 -5.38 -17.66 1.49
CA ARG A 499 -4.25 -17.55 2.40
C ARG A 499 -4.01 -16.11 2.82
N LEU A 500 -3.98 -15.19 1.86
CA LEU A 500 -3.78 -13.76 2.10
C LEU A 500 -4.78 -13.24 3.15
N VAL A 501 -6.08 -13.44 2.89
CA VAL A 501 -7.17 -13.01 3.76
C VAL A 501 -7.02 -13.54 5.19
N ARG A 502 -6.61 -14.80 5.35
CA ARG A 502 -6.45 -15.45 6.66
C ARG A 502 -5.19 -15.02 7.41
N GLU A 503 -4.13 -14.67 6.68
CA GLU A 503 -2.87 -14.21 7.25
C GLU A 503 -2.85 -12.70 7.48
N THR A 504 -3.79 -11.95 6.87
CA THR A 504 -3.95 -10.52 7.10
C THR A 504 -4.19 -10.22 8.58
N PRO A 505 -3.33 -9.39 9.22
CA PRO A 505 -3.53 -8.98 10.60
C PRO A 505 -4.77 -8.09 10.73
N ALA A 506 -5.51 -8.23 11.83
CA ALA A 506 -6.63 -7.34 12.13
C ALA A 506 -6.15 -5.88 12.31
N LEU A 507 -7.00 -4.92 11.96
CA LEU A 507 -6.76 -3.51 12.25
C LEU A 507 -7.11 -3.22 13.73
N PRO A 508 -6.41 -2.27 14.39
CA PRO A 508 -5.26 -1.53 13.86
C PRO A 508 -4.00 -2.39 13.76
N THR A 509 -3.19 -2.19 12.73
CA THR A 509 -1.98 -2.98 12.46
C THR A 509 -0.78 -2.11 12.11
N SER A 510 0.43 -2.61 12.32
CA SER A 510 1.64 -1.89 11.93
C SER A 510 1.79 -1.84 10.41
N SER A 511 2.07 -0.66 9.86
CA SER A 511 2.35 -0.48 8.42
C SER A 511 3.67 -1.13 7.98
N ALA A 512 4.50 -1.57 8.93
CA ALA A 512 5.72 -2.33 8.68
C ALA A 512 5.49 -3.85 8.58
N ALA A 513 4.32 -4.37 8.97
CA ALA A 513 4.04 -5.81 8.92
C ALA A 513 3.96 -6.31 7.46
N PRO A 514 4.78 -7.30 7.04
CA PRO A 514 4.78 -7.82 5.67
C PRO A 514 3.41 -8.29 5.17
N GLU A 515 2.65 -9.00 6.03
CA GLU A 515 1.32 -9.50 5.74
C GLU A 515 0.32 -8.35 5.53
N ALA A 516 0.38 -7.29 6.34
CA ALA A 516 -0.46 -6.10 6.16
C ALA A 516 -0.15 -5.38 4.85
N ARG A 517 1.14 -5.27 4.49
CA ARG A 517 1.57 -4.63 3.23
C ARG A 517 1.09 -5.41 2.02
N LEU A 518 1.27 -6.73 2.05
CA LEU A 518 0.78 -7.62 1.00
C LEU A 518 -0.74 -7.49 0.81
N ALA A 519 -1.50 -7.49 1.90
CA ALA A 519 -2.95 -7.32 1.87
C ALA A 519 -3.37 -5.98 1.25
N ALA A 520 -2.74 -4.89 1.72
CA ALA A 520 -2.98 -3.55 1.22
C ALA A 520 -2.69 -3.42 -0.29
N GLU A 521 -1.53 -3.90 -0.74
CA GLU A 521 -1.07 -3.78 -2.12
C GLU A 521 -1.88 -4.66 -3.06
N THR A 522 -2.10 -5.94 -2.74
CA THR A 522 -2.91 -6.86 -3.56
C THR A 522 -4.36 -6.37 -3.69
N GLY A 523 -4.96 -5.85 -2.61
CA GLY A 523 -6.31 -5.28 -2.66
C GLY A 523 -6.45 -4.08 -3.59
N GLN A 524 -5.35 -3.40 -3.90
CA GLN A 524 -5.30 -2.24 -4.80
C GLN A 524 -4.96 -2.61 -6.24
N THR A 525 -4.03 -3.54 -6.44
CA THR A 525 -3.44 -3.82 -7.74
C THR A 525 -4.13 -4.95 -8.50
N LEU A 526 -4.69 -5.94 -7.81
CA LEU A 526 -5.33 -7.09 -8.47
C LEU A 526 -6.53 -6.65 -9.31
N GLY A 527 -6.55 -7.00 -10.59
CA GLY A 527 -7.62 -6.69 -11.53
C GLY A 527 -8.98 -7.24 -11.10
N PRO A 528 -10.06 -6.92 -11.86
CA PRO A 528 -11.39 -7.43 -11.57
C PRO A 528 -11.41 -8.97 -11.47
N TYR A 529 -11.70 -9.47 -10.27
CA TYR A 529 -11.76 -10.89 -9.93
C TYR A 529 -12.73 -11.09 -8.76
N GLU A 530 -13.42 -12.22 -8.68
CA GLU A 530 -14.26 -12.54 -7.51
C GLU A 530 -13.41 -13.18 -6.41
N TRP A 531 -13.29 -12.50 -5.26
CA TRP A 531 -12.47 -12.98 -4.16
C TRP A 531 -13.15 -14.17 -3.47
N PRO A 532 -12.37 -15.20 -3.07
CA PRO A 532 -12.92 -16.41 -2.44
C PRO A 532 -13.42 -16.18 -1.01
N GLU A 533 -12.87 -15.16 -0.32
CA GLU A 533 -13.24 -14.78 1.05
C GLU A 533 -13.29 -13.26 1.18
N ILE A 534 -14.14 -12.75 2.07
CA ILE A 534 -14.25 -11.31 2.37
C ILE A 534 -12.99 -10.88 3.13
N HIS A 535 -12.38 -9.78 2.69
CA HIS A 535 -11.20 -9.23 3.34
C HIS A 535 -11.55 -8.70 4.75
N PRO A 536 -10.82 -9.05 5.83
CA PRO A 536 -11.19 -8.70 7.21
C PRO A 536 -11.26 -7.18 7.47
N TRP A 537 -10.52 -6.38 6.70
CA TRP A 537 -10.56 -4.91 6.82
C TRP A 537 -11.83 -4.30 6.24
N ALA A 538 -12.60 -5.02 5.43
CA ALA A 538 -13.87 -4.53 4.90
C ALA A 538 -14.87 -4.20 6.01
N ALA A 539 -14.87 -4.97 7.10
CA ALA A 539 -15.70 -4.75 8.29
C ALA A 539 -15.40 -3.43 9.02
N VAL A 540 -14.17 -2.90 8.90
CA VAL A 540 -13.77 -1.67 9.57
C VAL A 540 -14.29 -0.46 8.80
N PHE A 541 -13.96 -0.39 7.51
CA PHE A 541 -14.41 0.68 6.61
C PHE A 541 -14.14 0.26 5.15
N PRO A 542 -15.06 0.50 4.19
CA PRO A 542 -16.32 1.24 4.28
C PRO A 542 -17.49 0.51 4.95
N GLY A 543 -17.28 -0.74 5.39
CA GLY A 543 -18.26 -1.55 6.11
C GLY A 543 -18.73 -2.74 5.30
N GLU A 544 -19.29 -3.74 5.99
CA GLU A 544 -19.89 -4.91 5.36
C GLU A 544 -21.39 -4.71 5.13
N PRO A 545 -21.93 -5.17 3.99
CA PRO A 545 -23.37 -5.20 3.79
C PRO A 545 -24.09 -6.02 4.84
N ALA A 546 -25.33 -5.64 5.15
CA ALA A 546 -26.19 -6.38 6.07
C ALA A 546 -26.37 -7.84 5.60
N PRO A 547 -26.44 -8.81 6.53
CA PRO A 547 -26.68 -10.21 6.18
C PRO A 547 -27.94 -10.36 5.31
N GLY A 548 -27.80 -10.98 4.14
CA GLY A 548 -28.90 -11.21 3.21
C GLY A 548 -29.24 -10.03 2.28
N ALA A 549 -28.43 -8.97 2.26
CA ALA A 549 -28.57 -7.88 1.29
C ALA A 549 -28.58 -8.44 -0.15
N GLU A 550 -29.60 -8.06 -0.92
CA GLU A 550 -29.80 -8.57 -2.29
C GLU A 550 -28.88 -7.84 -3.28
N ARG A 551 -28.21 -8.61 -4.14
CA ARG A 551 -27.49 -8.08 -5.29
C ARG A 551 -28.45 -7.98 -6.47
N VAL A 552 -28.49 -6.83 -7.12
CA VAL A 552 -29.44 -6.53 -8.19
C VAL A 552 -28.74 -6.19 -9.50
N ASP A 553 -29.51 -6.28 -10.58
CA ASP A 553 -29.18 -5.76 -11.89
C ASP A 553 -30.13 -4.60 -12.21
N ALA A 554 -29.59 -3.39 -12.36
CA ALA A 554 -30.39 -2.18 -12.54
C ALA A 554 -29.71 -1.18 -13.47
N THR A 555 -30.52 -0.43 -14.23
CA THR A 555 -30.03 0.63 -15.12
C THR A 555 -30.39 1.98 -14.54
N VAL A 556 -29.40 2.87 -14.44
CA VAL A 556 -29.57 4.27 -14.03
C VAL A 556 -29.22 5.21 -15.17
N ALA A 557 -29.98 6.29 -15.32
CA ALA A 557 -29.67 7.35 -16.27
C ALA A 557 -28.75 8.37 -15.59
N VAL A 558 -27.50 8.43 -16.01
CA VAL A 558 -26.50 9.36 -15.48
C VAL A 558 -26.55 10.65 -16.29
N ASP A 559 -26.95 11.74 -15.65
CA ASP A 559 -26.93 13.07 -16.26
C ASP A 559 -25.55 13.73 -16.09
N ALA A 560 -24.81 13.86 -17.19
CA ALA A 560 -23.52 14.53 -17.27
C ALA A 560 -23.61 15.93 -17.90
N THR A 561 -24.81 16.46 -18.16
CA THR A 561 -25.00 17.78 -18.80
C THR A 561 -24.49 18.96 -17.97
N TRP A 562 -24.33 18.74 -16.67
CA TRP A 562 -24.01 19.77 -15.72
C TRP A 562 -22.50 20.11 -15.77
N SER A 563 -22.14 21.35 -16.06
CA SER A 563 -20.77 21.79 -16.40
C SER A 563 -20.21 22.73 -15.34
N GLY A 564 -19.10 22.31 -14.72
CA GLY A 564 -18.44 23.05 -13.65
C GLY A 564 -16.96 22.97 -13.67
N PHE A 565 -16.33 24.11 -13.86
CA PHE A 565 -14.89 24.27 -13.76
C PHE A 565 -14.59 25.01 -12.46
N PRO A 566 -13.50 24.67 -11.75
CA PRO A 566 -12.95 25.55 -10.73
C PRO A 566 -12.49 26.86 -11.36
N ALA A 567 -12.37 27.89 -10.53
CA ALA A 567 -11.98 29.24 -10.93
C ALA A 567 -10.55 29.31 -11.52
N ASP A 568 -9.71 28.30 -11.28
CA ASP A 568 -8.34 28.20 -11.80
C ASP A 568 -8.26 27.67 -13.25
N GLY A 569 -9.40 27.31 -13.86
CA GLY A 569 -9.48 26.80 -15.23
C GLY A 569 -8.99 25.35 -15.38
N SER A 570 -8.69 24.66 -14.29
CA SER A 570 -8.28 23.26 -14.32
C SER A 570 -9.48 22.35 -14.64
N ARG A 571 -9.25 21.30 -15.44
CA ARG A 571 -10.29 20.35 -15.84
C ARG A 571 -10.25 19.15 -14.89
N TYR A 572 -11.11 19.14 -13.88
CA TYR A 572 -11.27 17.96 -13.02
C TYR A 572 -12.34 17.01 -13.54
N GLU A 573 -12.09 15.72 -13.40
CA GLU A 573 -13.09 14.69 -13.65
C GLU A 573 -14.27 14.83 -12.68
N ARG A 574 -15.50 14.67 -13.17
CA ARG A 574 -16.70 14.72 -12.33
C ARG A 574 -17.08 13.32 -11.88
N HIS A 575 -17.30 13.19 -10.59
CA HIS A 575 -17.78 11.96 -9.95
C HIS A 575 -19.29 12.00 -9.78
N ILE A 576 -20.00 11.08 -10.44
CA ILE A 576 -21.46 10.96 -10.38
C ILE A 576 -21.82 9.65 -9.69
N ALA A 577 -22.36 9.72 -8.47
CA ALA A 577 -22.81 8.53 -7.73
C ALA A 577 -23.91 7.79 -8.50
N LEU A 578 -23.82 6.45 -8.53
CA LEU A 578 -24.81 5.60 -9.20
C LEU A 578 -25.91 5.09 -8.26
N GLY A 579 -25.77 5.25 -6.95
CA GLY A 579 -26.72 4.72 -5.96
C GLY A 579 -26.56 3.22 -5.70
N PHE A 580 -25.35 2.68 -5.88
CA PHE A 580 -25.03 1.27 -5.61
C PHE A 580 -23.78 1.13 -4.76
N TYR A 581 -23.71 0.02 -4.03
CA TYR A 581 -22.57 -0.41 -3.24
C TYR A 581 -22.00 -1.71 -3.83
N ALA A 582 -20.70 -1.72 -4.12
CA ALA A 582 -19.98 -2.92 -4.50
C ALA A 582 -19.69 -3.75 -3.24
N PRO A 583 -20.18 -5.00 -3.14
CA PRO A 583 -19.85 -5.85 -2.01
C PRO A 583 -18.34 -6.12 -1.95
N PRO A 584 -17.74 -6.24 -0.75
CA PRO A 584 -16.31 -6.51 -0.62
C PRO A 584 -15.90 -7.79 -1.35
N GLY A 585 -14.91 -7.69 -2.23
CA GLY A 585 -14.37 -8.80 -3.01
C GLY A 585 -15.28 -9.32 -4.15
N ALA A 586 -16.51 -8.84 -4.28
CA ALA A 586 -17.42 -9.30 -5.33
C ALA A 586 -17.10 -8.66 -6.68
N LEU A 587 -17.26 -9.45 -7.75
CA LEU A 587 -17.21 -8.93 -9.12
C LEU A 587 -18.56 -8.29 -9.48
N VAL A 588 -18.53 -7.00 -9.78
CA VAL A 588 -19.67 -6.22 -10.30
C VAL A 588 -19.41 -5.94 -11.78
N THR A 589 -20.45 -5.99 -12.61
CA THR A 589 -20.33 -5.63 -14.03
C THR A 589 -21.02 -4.31 -14.31
N ILE A 590 -20.33 -3.41 -15.00
CA ILE A 590 -20.86 -2.15 -15.50
C ILE A 590 -21.03 -2.25 -17.00
N GLU A 591 -22.23 -1.92 -17.49
CA GLU A 591 -22.51 -1.86 -18.92
C GLU A 591 -22.88 -0.43 -19.33
N VAL A 592 -22.25 0.04 -20.40
CA VAL A 592 -22.59 1.29 -21.08
C VAL A 592 -22.87 1.03 -22.56
N PRO A 593 -23.64 1.89 -23.25
CA PRO A 593 -23.72 1.88 -24.70
C PRO A 593 -22.34 1.97 -25.37
N SER A 594 -22.20 1.35 -26.54
CA SER A 594 -20.93 1.26 -27.27
C SER A 594 -20.30 2.61 -27.61
N GLU A 595 -21.13 3.64 -27.82
CA GLU A 595 -20.69 5.03 -28.08
C GLU A 595 -20.01 5.69 -26.88
N HIS A 596 -20.13 5.09 -25.69
CA HIS A 596 -19.55 5.57 -24.44
C HIS A 596 -18.37 4.71 -23.96
N ALA A 597 -18.12 3.57 -24.61
CA ALA A 597 -17.00 2.67 -24.34
C ALA A 597 -15.73 3.12 -25.08
N THR A 598 -15.27 4.35 -24.81
CA THR A 598 -14.10 4.96 -25.48
C THR A 598 -12.81 4.85 -24.66
N GLY A 599 -12.92 4.48 -23.39
CA GLY A 599 -11.83 4.57 -22.41
C GLY A 599 -11.75 5.90 -21.66
N ASP A 600 -12.46 6.94 -22.13
CA ASP A 600 -12.47 8.27 -21.51
C ASP A 600 -13.30 8.30 -20.21
N LEU A 601 -14.30 7.42 -20.12
CA LEU A 601 -15.10 7.24 -18.91
C LEU A 601 -14.41 6.25 -17.97
N LYS A 602 -14.59 6.44 -16.66
CA LYS A 602 -14.11 5.49 -15.65
C LYS A 602 -15.23 5.16 -14.67
N VAL A 603 -15.11 4.03 -13.99
CA VAL A 603 -15.95 3.66 -12.85
C VAL A 603 -15.08 3.67 -11.60
N SER A 604 -15.51 4.37 -10.57
CA SER A 604 -14.88 4.37 -9.25
C SER A 604 -15.65 3.47 -8.29
N VAL A 605 -14.94 2.68 -7.49
CA VAL A 605 -15.48 1.94 -6.34
C VAL A 605 -14.82 2.48 -5.08
N GLY A 606 -15.61 3.03 -4.17
CA GLY A 606 -15.15 3.81 -3.03
C GLY A 606 -14.93 5.29 -3.39
N GLU A 607 -15.21 6.15 -2.43
CA GLU A 607 -15.08 7.61 -2.58
C GLU A 607 -13.85 8.15 -1.83
N LEU A 608 -13.31 7.43 -0.84
CA LEU A 608 -12.16 7.93 -0.08
C LEU A 608 -10.90 7.95 -0.95
N HIS A 609 -10.46 9.16 -1.32
CA HIS A 609 -9.25 9.37 -2.13
C HIS A 609 -7.99 9.34 -1.27
N ASP A 610 -8.11 9.73 -0.01
CA ASP A 610 -7.02 9.83 0.94
C ASP A 610 -6.25 8.52 1.14
N ARG A 611 -4.94 8.69 1.25
CA ARG A 611 -4.01 7.58 1.43
C ARG A 611 -3.27 7.67 2.76
N LEU A 612 -3.07 6.52 3.38
CA LEU A 612 -2.14 6.36 4.50
C LEU A 612 -0.75 5.99 3.98
N THR A 613 0.22 6.90 4.14
CA THR A 613 1.64 6.62 3.86
C THR A 613 2.31 5.98 5.06
N ARG A 614 3.34 5.15 4.85
CA ARG A 614 4.05 4.46 5.96
C ARG A 614 4.79 5.45 6.87
N ALA A 615 5.39 6.48 6.27
CA ALA A 615 6.17 7.49 6.99
C ALA A 615 5.29 8.33 7.93
N ALA A 616 4.10 8.74 7.47
CA ALA A 616 3.17 9.50 8.29
C ALA A 616 2.34 8.62 9.23
N HIS A 617 2.08 7.36 8.84
CA HIS A 617 1.20 6.43 9.54
C HIS A 617 1.90 5.09 9.82
N PRO A 618 2.63 4.98 10.95
CA PRO A 618 3.27 3.72 11.36
C PRO A 618 2.27 2.63 11.79
N VAL A 619 1.02 3.03 12.05
CA VAL A 619 -0.12 2.16 12.35
C VAL A 619 -1.26 2.53 11.41
N TRP A 620 -1.85 1.53 10.78
CA TRP A 620 -3.06 1.65 9.98
C TRP A 620 -4.26 1.21 10.80
N GLU A 621 -5.26 2.07 10.91
CA GLU A 621 -6.56 1.83 11.54
C GLU A 621 -7.63 1.46 10.52
N ARG A 622 -7.39 1.74 9.23
CA ARG A 622 -8.16 1.30 8.07
C ARG A 622 -7.24 0.84 6.94
N ALA A 623 -7.79 0.26 5.88
CA ALA A 623 -7.02 -0.01 4.67
C ALA A 623 -6.38 1.29 4.14
N PRO A 624 -5.08 1.28 3.74
CA PRO A 624 -4.33 2.50 3.45
C PRO A 624 -4.76 3.20 2.17
N ARG A 625 -5.36 2.47 1.23
CA ARG A 625 -6.02 2.99 0.03
C ARG A 625 -7.35 2.24 -0.08
N LEU A 626 -8.43 2.96 -0.40
CA LEU A 626 -9.78 2.39 -0.42
C LEU A 626 -10.50 2.57 -1.75
N ARG A 627 -10.21 3.67 -2.48
CA ARG A 627 -10.77 3.90 -3.80
C ARG A 627 -10.03 3.09 -4.87
N ARG A 628 -10.81 2.47 -5.77
CA ARG A 628 -10.32 1.87 -7.03
C ARG A 628 -11.02 2.50 -8.22
N THR A 629 -10.36 2.58 -9.37
CA THR A 629 -10.94 3.15 -10.59
C THR A 629 -10.62 2.27 -11.79
N PHE A 630 -11.61 2.08 -12.67
CA PHE A 630 -11.57 1.16 -13.82
C PHE A 630 -11.96 1.91 -15.09
N PRO A 631 -11.14 1.90 -16.16
CA PRO A 631 -11.51 2.53 -17.42
C PRO A 631 -12.66 1.77 -18.09
N VAL A 632 -13.58 2.49 -18.70
CA VAL A 632 -14.69 1.94 -19.50
C VAL A 632 -14.26 1.90 -20.96
N ALA A 633 -13.36 0.97 -21.27
CA ALA A 633 -12.84 0.75 -22.63
C ALA A 633 -13.75 -0.19 -23.44
N ASP A 634 -14.55 -1.01 -22.76
CA ASP A 634 -15.43 -1.99 -23.35
C ASP A 634 -16.88 -1.75 -22.92
N ARG A 635 -17.82 -2.22 -23.75
CA ARG A 635 -19.26 -2.18 -23.45
C ARG A 635 -19.58 -2.76 -22.07
N GLN A 636 -18.84 -3.78 -21.65
CA GLN A 636 -18.92 -4.40 -20.33
C GLN A 636 -17.57 -4.25 -19.63
N THR A 637 -17.59 -3.66 -18.44
CA THR A 637 -16.40 -3.48 -17.60
C THR A 637 -16.65 -4.18 -16.27
N GLY A 638 -15.83 -5.19 -15.95
CA GLY A 638 -15.81 -5.79 -14.62
C GLY A 638 -15.12 -4.87 -13.62
N ILE A 639 -15.65 -4.76 -12.40
CA ILE A 639 -15.05 -3.99 -11.31
C ILE A 639 -15.06 -4.84 -10.03
N THR A 640 -14.00 -4.73 -9.24
CA THR A 640 -13.88 -5.39 -7.92
C THR A 640 -13.14 -4.47 -6.96
N ASN A 641 -13.59 -4.39 -5.70
CA ASN A 641 -12.81 -3.79 -4.62
C ASN A 641 -12.75 -4.77 -3.45
N ALA A 642 -11.55 -5.11 -2.97
CA ALA A 642 -11.35 -6.05 -1.86
C ALA A 642 -12.13 -5.64 -0.59
N TYR A 643 -12.31 -4.33 -0.38
CA TYR A 643 -12.94 -3.76 0.80
C TYR A 643 -14.41 -3.35 0.56
N GLY A 644 -14.86 -3.33 -0.69
CA GLY A 644 -16.16 -2.80 -1.10
C GLY A 644 -16.18 -1.27 -1.20
N GLY A 645 -17.36 -0.70 -1.46
CA GLY A 645 -17.54 0.76 -1.50
C GLY A 645 -18.65 1.22 -2.45
N SER A 646 -19.05 2.48 -2.32
CA SER A 646 -20.01 3.12 -3.22
C SER A 646 -19.48 3.20 -4.66
N ILE A 647 -20.38 3.03 -5.64
CA ILE A 647 -20.04 3.05 -7.07
C ILE A 647 -20.39 4.42 -7.67
N ALA A 648 -19.44 5.00 -8.40
CA ALA A 648 -19.62 6.25 -9.14
C ALA A 648 -19.09 6.14 -10.57
N LEU A 649 -19.75 6.80 -11.52
CA LEU A 649 -19.20 7.05 -12.85
C LEU A 649 -18.34 8.32 -12.79
N VAL A 650 -17.15 8.25 -13.38
CA VAL A 650 -16.21 9.34 -13.49
C VAL A 650 -16.19 9.78 -14.95
N VAL A 651 -16.57 11.04 -15.19
CA VAL A 651 -16.73 11.59 -16.54
C VAL A 651 -15.78 12.79 -16.73
N PRO A 652 -15.20 12.99 -17.93
CA PRO A 652 -14.44 14.19 -18.24
C PRO A 652 -15.24 15.47 -17.99
N ALA A 653 -14.55 16.57 -17.67
CA ALA A 653 -15.18 17.86 -17.31
C ALA A 653 -16.05 18.45 -18.43
N ASP A 654 -15.69 18.23 -19.69
CA ASP A 654 -16.39 18.71 -20.88
C ASP A 654 -17.39 17.69 -21.45
N TYR A 655 -17.50 16.52 -20.84
CA TYR A 655 -18.50 15.53 -21.23
C TYR A 655 -19.91 16.08 -21.00
N THR A 656 -20.85 15.86 -21.91
CA THR A 656 -22.25 16.29 -21.74
C THR A 656 -23.21 15.24 -22.26
N GLY A 657 -24.45 15.24 -21.75
CA GLY A 657 -25.51 14.32 -22.16
C GLY A 657 -25.88 13.33 -21.06
N THR A 658 -26.79 12.41 -21.40
CA THR A 658 -27.28 11.38 -20.48
C THR A 658 -26.76 10.02 -20.90
N ILE A 659 -26.18 9.28 -19.95
CA ILE A 659 -25.58 7.96 -20.17
C ILE A 659 -26.43 6.93 -19.42
N PRO A 660 -27.09 5.97 -20.09
CA PRO A 660 -27.67 4.83 -19.39
C PRO A 660 -26.53 3.90 -18.94
N VAL A 661 -26.43 3.65 -17.63
CA VAL A 661 -25.43 2.76 -17.03
C VAL A 661 -26.16 1.61 -16.37
N THR A 662 -25.88 0.38 -16.80
CA THR A 662 -26.39 -0.83 -16.14
C THR A 662 -25.35 -1.33 -15.15
N VAL A 663 -25.74 -1.48 -13.89
CA VAL A 663 -24.93 -2.05 -12.82
C VAL A 663 -25.48 -3.44 -12.51
N ARG A 664 -24.64 -4.47 -12.58
CA ARG A 664 -25.01 -5.87 -12.30
C ARG A 664 -24.25 -6.43 -11.11
N GLY A 665 -24.96 -7.12 -10.23
CA GLY A 665 -24.37 -7.79 -9.06
C GLY A 665 -23.99 -6.85 -7.91
N ALA A 666 -24.48 -5.61 -7.88
CA ALA A 666 -24.25 -4.65 -6.80
C ALA A 666 -25.45 -4.57 -5.85
N ILE A 667 -25.25 -4.00 -4.65
CA ILE A 667 -26.31 -3.80 -3.67
C ILE A 667 -26.88 -2.38 -3.83
N PRO A 668 -28.21 -2.17 -3.88
CA PRO A 668 -28.78 -0.84 -3.88
C PRO A 668 -28.33 -0.06 -2.63
N MET A 669 -27.89 1.18 -2.82
CA MET A 669 -27.42 2.04 -1.76
C MET A 669 -28.37 3.22 -1.63
N ALA A 670 -28.84 3.50 -0.41
CA ALA A 670 -29.73 4.63 -0.16
C ALA A 670 -29.07 5.93 -0.62
N MET A 671 -29.78 6.67 -1.50
CA MET A 671 -29.32 7.94 -2.03
C MET A 671 -30.49 8.90 -2.10
N TYR A 672 -30.38 10.03 -1.40
CA TYR A 672 -31.31 11.16 -1.51
C TYR A 672 -30.68 12.25 -2.39
N THR A 673 -31.41 12.70 -3.41
CA THR A 673 -31.03 13.87 -4.22
C THR A 673 -31.94 15.05 -3.88
N ALA A 674 -31.35 16.21 -3.58
CA ALA A 674 -32.10 17.41 -3.28
C ALA A 674 -33.10 17.77 -4.40
N GLY A 675 -34.37 17.95 -4.03
CA GLY A 675 -35.47 18.19 -4.97
C GLY A 675 -36.29 16.94 -5.29
N ASP A 676 -35.87 15.76 -4.87
CA ASP A 676 -36.69 14.54 -4.96
C ASP A 676 -37.95 14.69 -4.10
N SER A 677 -39.11 14.40 -4.69
CA SER A 677 -40.43 14.54 -4.02
C SER A 677 -40.73 13.42 -3.02
N ASP A 678 -39.89 12.39 -2.91
CA ASP A 678 -40.09 11.19 -2.10
C ASP A 678 -39.00 11.02 -1.03
N ALA A 679 -38.88 12.01 -0.13
CA ALA A 679 -38.11 11.83 1.11
C ALA A 679 -38.63 10.65 1.96
N GLY A 680 -39.87 10.18 1.71
CA GLY A 680 -40.49 9.03 2.40
C GLY A 680 -39.86 7.68 2.05
N GLY A 681 -39.18 7.56 0.91
CA GLY A 681 -38.46 6.35 0.49
C GLY A 681 -37.10 6.15 1.18
N TRP A 682 -36.58 7.14 1.91
CA TRP A 682 -35.25 7.13 2.52
C TRP A 682 -35.00 5.92 3.43
N HIS A 683 -35.85 5.71 4.43
CA HIS A 683 -35.70 4.57 5.36
C HIS A 683 -35.89 3.23 4.67
N ALA A 684 -36.82 3.12 3.73
CA ALA A 684 -37.02 1.90 2.97
C ALA A 684 -35.81 1.56 2.09
N ALA A 685 -35.13 2.57 1.54
CA ALA A 685 -33.89 2.38 0.78
C ALA A 685 -32.72 1.91 1.67
N LEU A 686 -32.68 2.32 2.95
CA LEU A 686 -31.66 1.86 3.91
C LEU A 686 -31.82 0.38 4.28
N ASP A 687 -33.00 -0.21 4.08
CA ASP A 687 -33.25 -1.64 4.31
C ASP A 687 -32.66 -2.53 3.21
N ALA A 688 -32.17 -1.97 2.10
CA ALA A 688 -31.45 -2.71 1.05
C ALA A 688 -30.12 -3.32 1.56
N GLY A 689 -29.61 -2.82 2.68
CA GLY A 689 -28.49 -3.44 3.40
C GLY A 689 -27.10 -2.97 2.98
N ALA A 690 -26.97 -1.90 2.19
CA ALA A 690 -25.67 -1.24 2.01
C ALA A 690 -25.19 -0.60 3.34
N PRO A 691 -23.88 -0.61 3.64
CA PRO A 691 -23.33 -0.06 4.89
C PRO A 691 -23.19 1.46 4.89
N GLN A 692 -23.33 2.09 3.73
CA GLN A 692 -23.23 3.53 3.54
C GLN A 692 -24.49 4.07 2.84
N ALA A 693 -24.68 5.38 2.91
CA ALA A 693 -25.76 6.11 2.24
C ALA A 693 -25.24 7.46 1.74
N ILE A 694 -25.95 8.04 0.76
CA ILE A 694 -25.62 9.32 0.15
C ILE A 694 -26.75 10.32 0.36
N ILE A 695 -26.39 11.53 0.78
CA ILE A 695 -27.25 12.72 0.69
C ILE A 695 -26.52 13.70 -0.21
N ARG A 696 -27.17 14.18 -1.28
CA ARG A 696 -26.51 15.06 -2.24
C ARG A 696 -27.41 16.18 -2.76
N LYS A 697 -26.76 17.25 -3.20
CA LYS A 697 -27.32 18.27 -4.08
C LYS A 697 -26.43 18.38 -5.32
N PRO A 698 -26.95 18.09 -6.53
CA PRO A 698 -26.21 18.30 -7.77
C PRO A 698 -25.68 19.74 -7.84
N GLY A 699 -24.38 19.89 -8.00
CA GLY A 699 -23.69 21.20 -8.00
C GLY A 699 -23.56 21.89 -6.64
N GLY A 700 -23.76 21.14 -5.55
CA GLY A 700 -23.57 21.58 -4.16
C GLY A 700 -22.76 20.54 -3.38
N LEU A 701 -23.23 20.18 -2.18
CA LEU A 701 -22.56 19.20 -1.33
C LEU A 701 -23.11 17.78 -1.53
N ARG A 702 -22.22 16.80 -1.39
CA ARG A 702 -22.52 15.37 -1.30
C ARG A 702 -21.85 14.80 -0.06
N PHE A 703 -22.62 14.15 0.79
CA PHE A 703 -22.12 13.45 1.98
C PHE A 703 -22.21 11.94 1.75
N VAL A 704 -21.13 11.23 2.08
CA VAL A 704 -21.13 9.76 2.20
C VAL A 704 -21.10 9.45 3.68
N ILE A 705 -22.21 8.94 4.22
CA ILE A 705 -22.39 8.63 5.64
C ILE A 705 -22.65 7.14 5.84
N SER A 706 -22.41 6.63 7.03
CA SER A 706 -22.80 5.28 7.43
C SER A 706 -24.33 5.12 7.36
N ALA A 707 -24.77 3.94 6.96
CA ALA A 707 -26.19 3.59 6.97
C ALA A 707 -26.77 3.60 8.39
N GLU A 708 -25.93 3.40 9.43
CA GLU A 708 -26.32 3.52 10.83
C GLU A 708 -26.75 4.95 11.18
N ASN A 709 -25.88 5.94 10.95
CA ASN A 709 -26.22 7.34 11.22
C ASN A 709 -27.31 7.85 10.26
N ALA A 710 -27.33 7.38 9.01
CA ALA A 710 -28.36 7.69 8.03
C ALA A 710 -29.79 7.31 8.50
N ARG A 711 -29.95 6.20 9.24
CA ARG A 711 -31.27 5.78 9.78
C ARG A 711 -31.84 6.80 10.77
N ALA A 712 -30.96 7.55 11.43
CA ALA A 712 -31.35 8.57 12.39
C ALA A 712 -31.85 9.86 11.72
N ILE A 713 -31.66 10.00 10.41
CA ILE A 713 -32.15 11.13 9.60
C ILE A 713 -33.61 10.88 9.26
N THR A 714 -34.50 11.74 9.77
CA THR A 714 -35.93 11.72 9.48
C THR A 714 -36.28 12.37 8.15
N ASP A 715 -35.58 13.46 7.80
CA ASP A 715 -35.74 14.19 6.55
C ASP A 715 -34.35 14.55 5.98
N PRO A 716 -33.84 13.80 4.99
CA PRO A 716 -32.56 14.12 4.37
C PRO A 716 -32.58 15.44 3.58
N GLY A 717 -33.77 15.97 3.25
CA GLY A 717 -33.95 17.28 2.64
C GLY A 717 -33.59 18.43 3.57
N GLU A 718 -33.93 18.35 4.87
CA GLU A 718 -33.52 19.36 5.86
C GLU A 718 -32.00 19.42 6.02
N VAL A 719 -31.34 18.25 6.06
CA VAL A 719 -29.87 18.14 6.15
C VAL A 719 -29.22 18.74 4.90
N SER A 720 -29.70 18.35 3.71
CA SER A 720 -29.18 18.87 2.44
C SER A 720 -29.36 20.39 2.33
N ALA A 721 -30.53 20.92 2.70
CA ALA A 721 -30.82 22.36 2.64
C ALA A 721 -29.95 23.18 3.61
N PHE A 722 -29.72 22.68 4.83
CA PHE A 722 -28.87 23.38 5.79
C PHE A 722 -27.44 23.54 5.27
N TRP A 723 -26.83 22.43 4.86
CA TRP A 723 -25.43 22.44 4.43
C TRP A 723 -25.22 23.12 3.07
N ASP A 724 -26.23 23.07 2.19
CA ASP A 724 -26.24 23.88 0.98
C ASP A 724 -26.24 25.38 1.29
N GLY A 725 -27.05 25.84 2.25
CA GLY A 725 -26.97 27.23 2.72
C GLY A 725 -25.59 27.57 3.31
N PHE A 726 -24.98 26.61 4.01
CA PHE A 726 -23.68 26.78 4.64
C PHE A 726 -22.58 27.04 3.58
N GLN A 727 -22.61 26.27 2.50
CA GLN A 727 -21.78 26.50 1.32
C GLN A 727 -22.12 27.82 0.62
N GLN A 728 -23.40 28.20 0.49
CA GLN A 728 -23.79 29.45 -0.15
C GLN A 728 -23.20 30.69 0.55
N HIS A 729 -23.08 30.68 1.87
CA HIS A 729 -22.42 31.78 2.59
C HIS A 729 -20.91 31.87 2.30
N HIS A 730 -20.23 30.73 2.12
CA HIS A 730 -18.83 30.73 1.67
C HIS A 730 -18.73 31.34 0.26
N ALA A 731 -19.61 30.89 -0.65
CA ALA A 731 -19.68 31.38 -2.02
C ALA A 731 -19.98 32.89 -2.10
N GLU A 732 -20.84 33.39 -1.20
CA GLU A 732 -21.18 34.80 -1.09
C GLU A 732 -19.96 35.65 -0.71
N LEU A 733 -19.15 35.19 0.26
CA LEU A 733 -17.91 35.88 0.63
C LEU A 733 -16.92 35.88 -0.53
N ALA A 734 -16.81 34.78 -1.28
CA ALA A 734 -15.89 34.64 -2.40
C ALA A 734 -16.26 35.49 -3.65
N GLY A 735 -17.54 35.73 -3.94
CA GLY A 735 -17.97 36.67 -5.00
C GLY A 735 -18.39 36.14 -6.35
N GLY A 736 -18.41 34.82 -6.51
CA GLY A 736 -19.10 34.18 -7.61
C GLY A 736 -18.31 34.03 -8.94
N PRO A 737 -18.20 32.80 -9.50
CA PRO A 737 -18.43 31.57 -8.77
C PRO A 737 -17.47 30.41 -9.16
N PRO A 738 -17.83 29.17 -8.78
CA PRO A 738 -18.38 28.42 -9.89
C PRO A 738 -19.82 27.97 -9.58
N THR A 739 -20.74 28.63 -10.27
CA THR A 739 -22.15 28.30 -10.34
C THR A 739 -22.19 27.20 -11.36
N GLY A 740 -22.68 26.06 -10.91
CA GLY A 740 -22.50 24.83 -11.63
C GLY A 740 -21.13 24.20 -11.41
N ALA A 741 -20.48 24.26 -10.23
CA ALA A 741 -19.24 23.52 -9.84
C ALA A 741 -19.43 22.12 -9.22
N ALA A 742 -18.53 21.17 -9.54
CA ALA A 742 -18.72 19.74 -9.28
C ALA A 742 -19.03 19.52 -7.80
N GLU A 743 -19.82 18.50 -7.48
CA GLU A 743 -20.23 18.29 -6.08
C GLU A 743 -19.01 18.24 -5.17
N HIS A 744 -19.03 18.99 -4.07
CA HIS A 744 -18.02 18.80 -3.04
C HIS A 744 -18.39 17.58 -2.21
N ILE A 745 -17.45 16.66 -2.05
CA ILE A 745 -17.70 15.33 -1.53
C ILE A 745 -17.10 15.25 -0.14
N TRP A 746 -17.97 15.13 0.86
CA TRP A 746 -17.56 14.98 2.25
C TRP A 746 -17.58 13.52 2.63
N ILE A 747 -16.46 13.08 3.19
CA ILE A 747 -16.23 11.68 3.59
C ILE A 747 -15.73 11.68 5.02
N PHE A 748 -16.21 10.70 5.79
CA PHE A 748 -15.86 10.52 7.19
C PHE A 748 -14.94 9.31 7.30
N ASP A 749 -13.69 9.58 7.65
CA ASP A 749 -12.56 8.66 7.57
C ASP A 749 -12.14 8.21 8.98
N PRO A 750 -12.07 6.89 9.27
CA PRO A 750 -11.51 6.39 10.53
C PRO A 750 -10.10 6.91 10.83
N GLN A 751 -9.30 7.18 9.79
CA GLN A 751 -7.94 7.71 9.92
C GLN A 751 -7.63 8.61 8.73
N VAL A 752 -7.75 9.92 8.92
CA VAL A 752 -7.48 10.92 7.88
C VAL A 752 -6.01 10.83 7.41
N GLY A 753 -5.79 10.93 6.10
CA GLY A 753 -4.47 10.74 5.50
C GLY A 753 -3.45 11.83 5.84
N HIS A 754 -3.93 13.05 6.11
CA HIS A 754 -3.09 14.19 6.45
C HIS A 754 -3.84 15.16 7.37
N GLY A 755 -3.17 15.65 8.41
CA GLY A 755 -3.79 16.57 9.37
C GLY A 755 -4.91 15.93 10.19
N TYR A 756 -5.74 16.76 10.82
CA TYR A 756 -6.93 16.31 11.55
C TYR A 756 -8.15 16.15 10.63
N ALA A 757 -8.26 17.02 9.63
CA ALA A 757 -9.09 16.93 8.45
C ALA A 757 -8.27 17.49 7.27
N ASN A 758 -8.70 17.24 6.04
CA ASN A 758 -8.09 17.86 4.88
C ASN A 758 -9.11 18.16 3.78
N ALA A 759 -8.83 19.23 3.04
CA ALA A 759 -9.61 19.67 1.90
C ALA A 759 -8.76 19.70 0.64
N GLY A 760 -9.34 19.27 -0.47
CA GLY A 760 -8.74 19.40 -1.79
C GLY A 760 -9.79 19.15 -2.87
N TRP A 761 -9.86 19.97 -3.89
CA TRP A 761 -10.94 19.87 -4.88
C TRP A 761 -11.07 18.46 -5.50
N PRO A 762 -12.26 17.82 -5.54
CA PRO A 762 -13.56 18.26 -5.01
C PRO A 762 -13.93 17.59 -3.66
N ARG A 763 -12.98 17.07 -2.89
CA ARG A 763 -13.21 16.24 -1.69
C ARG A 763 -12.77 16.93 -0.40
N ILE A 764 -13.46 16.58 0.68
CA ILE A 764 -13.02 16.92 2.04
C ILE A 764 -13.15 15.66 2.88
N ASN A 765 -12.06 15.30 3.57
CA ASN A 765 -12.05 14.17 4.48
C ASN A 765 -12.04 14.69 5.91
N TYR A 766 -13.03 14.25 6.67
CA TYR A 766 -13.20 14.54 8.08
C TYR A 766 -12.92 13.28 8.89
N PRO A 767 -12.54 13.39 10.17
CA PRO A 767 -12.43 12.22 11.02
C PRO A 767 -13.81 11.59 11.24
N LEU A 768 -13.87 10.26 11.39
CA LEU A 768 -15.13 9.50 11.42
C LEU A 768 -16.13 10.01 12.48
N HIS A 769 -15.65 10.39 13.66
CA HIS A 769 -16.53 10.92 14.72
C HIS A 769 -17.19 12.26 14.37
N ALA A 770 -16.73 12.98 13.35
CA ALA A 770 -17.38 14.18 12.86
C ALA A 770 -18.65 13.88 12.04
N GLU A 771 -18.89 12.63 11.63
CA GLU A 771 -20.06 12.24 10.85
C GLU A 771 -21.38 12.62 11.55
N VAL A 772 -21.46 12.41 12.87
CA VAL A 772 -22.65 12.77 13.65
C VAL A 772 -22.91 14.28 13.70
N TRP A 773 -21.90 15.12 13.44
CA TRP A 773 -22.06 16.58 13.40
C TRP A 773 -22.71 17.07 12.11
N VAL A 774 -22.74 16.25 11.06
CA VAL A 774 -23.56 16.50 9.86
C VAL A 774 -25.05 16.43 10.19
N LEU A 775 -25.43 15.70 11.24
CA LEU A 775 -26.80 15.54 11.73
C LEU A 775 -27.19 16.80 12.52
N VAL A 776 -27.46 17.89 11.80
CA VAL A 776 -27.66 19.27 12.28
C VAL A 776 -28.59 19.38 13.50
N PRO A 777 -28.09 19.57 14.75
CA PRO A 777 -28.92 19.52 15.97
C PRO A 777 -30.06 20.54 16.06
N GLY A 778 -29.95 21.65 15.33
CA GLY A 778 -30.95 22.71 15.27
C GLY A 778 -32.15 22.45 14.34
N THR A 779 -32.11 21.41 13.50
CA THR A 779 -33.22 21.05 12.59
C THR A 779 -34.28 20.21 13.31
N ALA A 780 -35.41 19.90 12.66
CA ALA A 780 -36.36 18.95 13.23
C ALA A 780 -35.69 17.57 13.34
N THR A 781 -34.90 17.20 12.33
CA THR A 781 -34.06 16.00 12.33
C THR A 781 -33.08 15.96 13.51
N GLY A 782 -32.26 16.99 13.72
CA GLY A 782 -31.28 16.97 14.82
C GLY A 782 -31.89 16.97 16.22
N ARG A 783 -33.03 17.65 16.40
CA ARG A 783 -33.78 17.59 17.67
C ARG A 783 -34.36 16.21 17.94
N SER A 784 -34.85 15.54 16.89
CA SER A 784 -35.34 14.15 17.01
C SER A 784 -34.21 13.16 17.28
N TRP A 785 -33.03 13.39 16.69
CA TRP A 785 -31.82 12.58 16.91
C TRP A 785 -31.34 12.67 18.36
N LEU A 786 -31.18 13.89 18.91
CA LEU A 786 -30.79 14.10 20.30
C LEU A 786 -31.75 13.42 21.29
N ALA A 787 -33.04 13.32 20.94
CA ALA A 787 -34.05 12.68 21.77
C ALA A 787 -34.04 11.13 21.67
N ALA A 788 -33.41 10.56 20.64
CA ALA A 788 -33.36 9.12 20.38
C ALA A 788 -32.06 8.45 20.87
N LEU A 789 -31.06 9.23 21.29
CA LEU A 789 -29.81 8.68 21.82
C LEU A 789 -30.04 8.02 23.20
N PRO A 790 -29.53 6.79 23.43
CA PRO A 790 -29.43 6.23 24.77
C PRO A 790 -28.51 7.07 25.65
N ASP A 791 -28.75 7.10 26.96
CA ASP A 791 -27.88 7.79 27.96
C ASP A 791 -26.41 7.28 27.96
N GLU A 792 -26.16 6.14 27.33
CA GLU A 792 -24.82 5.59 27.06
C GLU A 792 -24.65 5.47 25.53
N GLY A 793 -24.03 6.48 24.91
CA GLY A 793 -23.83 6.55 23.46
C GLY A 793 -22.93 5.44 22.89
N PRO A 794 -22.82 5.34 21.54
CA PRO A 794 -22.06 4.28 20.89
C PRO A 794 -20.58 4.36 21.28
N THR A 795 -20.06 3.25 21.80
CA THR A 795 -18.66 3.07 22.16
C THR A 795 -17.80 2.91 20.90
N TYR A 796 -17.46 4.00 20.25
CA TYR A 796 -16.25 4.05 19.42
C TYR A 796 -15.09 4.45 20.34
N HIS A 797 -14.05 3.61 20.39
CA HIS A 797 -12.83 3.87 21.16
C HIS A 797 -12.05 5.04 20.54
N VAL A 798 -12.49 6.26 20.81
CA VAL A 798 -11.69 7.47 20.60
C VAL A 798 -11.13 7.87 21.96
N ALA A 799 -9.82 8.10 22.04
CA ALA A 799 -9.21 8.66 23.23
C ALA A 799 -9.97 9.95 23.63
N PRO A 800 -10.36 10.13 24.89
CA PRO A 800 -11.11 11.31 25.28
C PRO A 800 -10.24 12.56 25.05
N PRO A 801 -10.78 13.63 24.44
CA PRO A 801 -10.08 14.91 24.39
C PRO A 801 -9.76 15.38 25.82
N PRO A 802 -8.68 16.16 26.01
CA PRO A 802 -8.21 16.58 27.33
C PRO A 802 -9.32 17.26 28.16
N SER A 803 -9.26 17.03 29.47
CA SER A 803 -10.33 17.17 30.46
C SER A 803 -10.74 18.61 30.82
N ASN A 804 -10.64 19.56 29.90
CA ASN A 804 -10.99 20.96 30.11
C ASN A 804 -11.93 21.55 29.02
N TYR A 805 -12.56 20.69 28.23
CA TYR A 805 -13.60 21.09 27.26
C TYR A 805 -14.99 21.05 27.92
N SER A 806 -15.74 22.16 27.91
CA SER A 806 -17.10 22.22 28.46
C SER A 806 -18.16 21.91 27.38
N PRO A 807 -18.93 20.82 27.47
CA PRO A 807 -19.77 20.30 26.38
C PRO A 807 -21.20 20.86 26.26
N TRP A 808 -21.55 21.94 26.97
CA TRP A 808 -22.89 22.52 26.93
C TRP A 808 -22.78 23.96 26.42
N GLU A 809 -22.98 24.23 25.13
CA GLU A 809 -24.36 24.10 24.68
C GLU A 809 -24.58 23.24 23.45
N HIS A 810 -23.63 22.99 22.53
CA HIS A 810 -23.94 22.20 21.33
C HIS A 810 -22.72 21.47 20.78
N GLY A 811 -22.57 20.17 21.08
CA GLY A 811 -21.50 19.28 20.60
C GLY A 811 -21.46 19.11 19.08
N VAL A 812 -21.16 20.20 18.37
CA VAL A 812 -21.04 20.31 16.92
C VAL A 812 -19.93 21.32 16.65
N ASP A 813 -18.80 20.85 16.16
CA ASP A 813 -17.70 21.73 15.78
C ASP A 813 -17.87 22.17 14.31
N TRP A 814 -18.81 23.07 14.05
CA TRP A 814 -19.01 23.66 12.71
C TRP A 814 -17.81 24.49 12.25
N TRP A 815 -16.88 24.83 13.16
CA TRP A 815 -15.62 25.46 12.77
C TRP A 815 -14.84 24.55 11.84
N LEU A 816 -14.72 23.26 12.17
CA LEU A 816 -14.02 22.27 11.34
C LEU A 816 -14.58 22.25 9.91
N PHE A 817 -15.90 22.13 9.76
CA PHE A 817 -16.55 22.09 8.45
C PHE A 817 -16.39 23.39 7.67
N GLY A 818 -16.52 24.55 8.33
CA GLY A 818 -16.31 25.84 7.67
C GLY A 818 -14.86 26.13 7.35
N HIS A 819 -13.93 25.60 8.13
CA HIS A 819 -12.49 25.74 7.87
C HIS A 819 -12.13 24.95 6.61
N GLU A 820 -12.43 23.65 6.58
CA GLU A 820 -12.10 22.81 5.42
C GLU A 820 -12.86 23.23 4.16
N LEU A 821 -14.13 23.62 4.29
CA LEU A 821 -14.88 24.16 3.16
C LEU A 821 -14.26 25.47 2.66
N GLY A 822 -13.74 26.32 3.55
CA GLY A 822 -13.04 27.54 3.18
C GLY A 822 -11.83 27.28 2.28
N HIS A 823 -11.05 26.22 2.53
CA HIS A 823 -9.88 25.86 1.71
C HIS A 823 -10.27 25.61 0.25
N ILE A 824 -11.48 25.10 -0.01
CA ILE A 824 -12.03 24.90 -1.36
C ILE A 824 -12.28 26.24 -2.09
N TRP A 825 -12.60 27.31 -1.35
CA TRP A 825 -12.87 28.62 -1.92
C TRP A 825 -11.64 29.52 -2.01
N GLN A 826 -10.57 29.20 -1.29
CA GLN A 826 -9.32 29.95 -1.35
C GLN A 826 -8.63 29.86 -2.71
N THR A 827 -7.98 30.96 -3.11
CA THR A 827 -7.16 31.01 -4.33
C THR A 827 -5.78 31.56 -4.00
N GLU A 828 -4.76 31.15 -4.76
CA GLU A 828 -3.39 31.67 -4.60
C GLU A 828 -3.33 33.20 -4.80
N ASP A 829 -4.27 33.76 -5.56
CA ASP A 829 -4.38 35.20 -5.79
C ASP A 829 -4.74 35.99 -4.52
N TRP A 830 -5.24 35.33 -3.48
CA TRP A 830 -5.48 35.93 -2.17
C TRP A 830 -4.28 35.82 -1.22
N GLY A 831 -3.20 35.15 -1.65
CA GLY A 831 -1.94 35.09 -0.91
C GLY A 831 -1.58 33.74 -0.27
N SER A 832 -2.41 32.70 -0.43
CA SER A 832 -2.14 31.34 0.08
C SER A 832 -1.11 30.54 -0.74
N GLY A 833 -0.37 31.19 -1.66
CA GLY A 833 0.62 30.54 -2.51
C GLY A 833 1.91 30.14 -1.77
N LYS A 834 2.79 29.41 -2.46
CA LYS A 834 4.03 28.78 -1.93
C LYS A 834 4.96 29.68 -1.11
N ASN A 835 4.89 31.01 -1.30
CA ASN A 835 5.76 31.96 -0.62
C ASN A 835 5.26 32.32 0.80
N TYR A 836 3.99 32.08 1.11
CA TYR A 836 3.36 32.37 2.42
C TYR A 836 2.32 31.29 2.76
N PRO A 837 2.74 30.02 2.93
CA PRO A 837 1.82 28.90 3.15
C PRO A 837 0.96 29.07 4.42
N GLU A 838 1.45 29.81 5.42
CA GLU A 838 0.70 30.10 6.65
C GLU A 838 -0.59 30.90 6.40
N ILE A 839 -0.71 31.57 5.26
CA ILE A 839 -1.89 32.36 4.91
C ILE A 839 -3.06 31.50 4.47
N GLY A 840 -2.80 30.30 3.96
CA GLY A 840 -3.84 29.29 3.76
C GLY A 840 -4.61 29.09 5.07
N GLU A 841 -3.90 28.77 6.15
CA GLU A 841 -4.48 28.47 7.47
C GLU A 841 -5.00 29.69 8.24
N VAL A 842 -4.69 30.92 7.81
CA VAL A 842 -5.22 32.15 8.42
C VAL A 842 -6.44 32.65 7.66
N GLY A 843 -6.30 32.90 6.36
CA GLY A 843 -7.36 33.51 5.54
C GLY A 843 -8.60 32.64 5.43
N VAL A 844 -8.44 31.31 5.52
CA VAL A 844 -9.53 30.35 5.42
C VAL A 844 -10.58 30.56 6.50
N ASN A 845 -10.14 30.95 7.70
CA ASN A 845 -11.01 31.18 8.84
C ASN A 845 -11.91 32.42 8.68
N LEU A 846 -11.65 33.30 7.71
CA LEU A 846 -12.59 34.38 7.38
C LEU A 846 -13.91 33.83 6.83
N PHE A 847 -13.85 32.76 6.02
CA PHE A 847 -15.04 32.08 5.52
C PHE A 847 -15.81 31.43 6.66
N THR A 848 -15.10 30.73 7.54
CA THR A 848 -15.68 30.08 8.72
C THR A 848 -16.41 31.10 9.61
N ILE A 849 -15.76 32.21 9.95
CA ILE A 849 -16.36 33.26 10.78
C ILE A 849 -17.57 33.88 10.08
N TYR A 850 -17.45 34.22 8.79
CA TYR A 850 -18.55 34.83 8.04
C TYR A 850 -19.80 33.94 8.03
N THR A 851 -19.61 32.65 7.73
CA THR A 851 -20.70 31.67 7.69
C THR A 851 -21.28 31.44 9.08
N LEU A 852 -20.46 31.18 10.10
CA LEU A 852 -20.97 30.97 11.46
C LEU A 852 -21.69 32.21 11.99
N ASN A 853 -21.26 33.42 11.62
CA ASN A 853 -21.96 34.64 11.98
C ASN A 853 -23.35 34.73 11.35
N ALA A 854 -23.50 34.30 10.09
CA ALA A 854 -24.81 34.22 9.45
C ALA A 854 -25.77 33.28 10.20
N TYR A 855 -25.28 32.11 10.65
CA TYR A 855 -26.11 31.09 11.31
C TYR A 855 -26.34 31.31 12.81
N LEU A 856 -25.30 31.68 13.55
CA LEU A 856 -25.33 31.75 15.02
C LEU A 856 -25.79 33.11 15.53
N PHE A 857 -25.49 34.19 14.79
CA PHE A 857 -25.76 35.56 15.22
C PHE A 857 -26.81 36.29 14.36
N GLY A 858 -27.44 35.59 13.40
CA GLY A 858 -28.54 36.11 12.59
C GLY A 858 -28.11 37.11 11.51
N GLY A 859 -26.82 37.13 11.15
CA GLY A 859 -26.23 38.10 10.23
C GLY A 859 -25.90 39.44 10.88
N GLY A 860 -24.73 40.00 10.55
CA GLY A 860 -24.18 41.25 11.11
C GLY A 860 -22.67 41.37 10.88
N ASP A 861 -21.99 42.31 11.54
CA ASP A 861 -20.52 42.48 11.44
C ASP A 861 -19.73 41.79 12.57
N SER A 862 -20.35 40.82 13.27
CA SER A 862 -19.64 40.06 14.30
C SER A 862 -18.50 39.25 13.69
N THR A 863 -17.37 39.27 14.38
CA THR A 863 -16.18 38.46 14.05
C THR A 863 -15.76 37.58 15.22
N LEU A 864 -16.65 37.36 16.21
CA LEU A 864 -16.31 36.68 17.46
C LEU A 864 -15.76 35.27 17.21
N ILE A 865 -14.69 34.94 17.94
CA ILE A 865 -14.11 33.60 18.02
C ILE A 865 -13.87 33.22 19.47
N SER A 866 -13.82 31.93 19.75
CA SER A 866 -13.38 31.42 21.05
C SER A 866 -11.85 31.34 21.07
N SER A 867 -11.20 32.08 21.97
CA SER A 867 -9.75 32.02 22.18
C SER A 867 -9.41 32.11 23.68
N PRO A 868 -8.34 31.45 24.16
CA PRO A 868 -7.86 31.62 25.52
C PRO A 868 -7.44 33.06 25.84
N ASP A 869 -7.05 33.83 24.82
CA ASP A 869 -6.80 35.26 24.95
C ASP A 869 -8.10 36.05 24.69
N PRO A 870 -8.61 36.78 25.69
CA PRO A 870 -9.77 37.66 25.53
C PRO A 870 -9.56 38.73 24.45
N ALA A 871 -8.34 39.27 24.31
CA ALA A 871 -8.03 40.29 23.31
C ALA A 871 -8.19 39.75 21.88
N VAL A 872 -7.76 38.50 21.66
CA VAL A 872 -7.99 37.77 20.41
C VAL A 872 -9.48 37.44 20.26
N SER A 873 -10.16 36.99 21.31
CA SER A 873 -11.60 36.66 21.21
C SER A 873 -12.46 37.84 20.73
N THR A 874 -12.21 39.05 21.24
CA THR A 874 -13.03 40.25 20.97
C THR A 874 -12.41 41.26 20.02
N VAL A 875 -11.19 41.04 19.53
CA VAL A 875 -10.43 41.98 18.68
C VAL A 875 -10.21 43.34 19.37
N ASP A 876 -9.67 43.35 20.59
CA ASP A 876 -9.32 44.61 21.27
C ASP A 876 -8.08 45.23 20.62
N HIS A 877 -8.25 46.33 19.86
CA HIS A 877 -7.17 46.99 19.15
C HIS A 877 -5.99 47.38 20.04
N ALA A 878 -6.24 47.97 21.21
CA ALA A 878 -5.17 48.44 22.09
C ALA A 878 -4.39 47.27 22.68
N ALA A 879 -5.09 46.20 23.07
CA ALA A 879 -4.45 45.00 23.60
C ALA A 879 -3.63 44.25 22.53
N LEU A 880 -4.06 44.26 21.27
CA LEU A 880 -3.38 43.59 20.16
C LEU A 880 -2.17 44.39 19.59
N ALA A 881 -1.94 45.62 20.04
CA ALA A 881 -0.90 46.51 19.49
C ALA A 881 0.53 45.95 19.54
N HIS A 882 0.79 44.98 20.42
CA HIS A 882 2.10 44.36 20.59
C HIS A 882 2.38 43.21 19.60
N LEU A 883 1.36 42.70 18.91
CA LEU A 883 1.50 41.55 18.00
C LEU A 883 2.15 41.94 16.68
N ARG A 884 2.93 41.01 16.12
CA ARG A 884 3.62 41.14 14.83
C ARG A 884 3.45 39.85 14.05
N TRP A 885 3.24 39.97 12.74
CA TRP A 885 2.99 38.86 11.83
C TRP A 885 4.04 37.73 11.93
N PRO A 886 5.36 38.01 11.99
CA PRO A 886 6.37 36.95 12.04
C PRO A 886 6.32 36.14 13.35
N THR A 887 5.87 36.74 14.46
CA THR A 887 5.88 36.12 15.79
C THR A 887 4.51 35.65 16.27
N ALA A 888 3.43 36.13 15.64
CA ALA A 888 2.06 35.79 15.98
C ALA A 888 1.69 34.36 15.58
N ASP A 889 0.83 33.70 16.35
CA ASP A 889 0.21 32.44 15.97
C ASP A 889 -0.91 32.63 14.90
N LEU A 890 -1.57 31.53 14.50
CA LEU A 890 -2.60 31.56 13.46
C LEU A 890 -3.81 32.44 13.84
N PHE A 891 -4.32 32.35 15.06
CA PHE A 891 -5.50 33.10 15.51
C PHE A 891 -5.16 34.57 15.84
N GLU A 892 -3.94 34.81 16.29
CA GLU A 892 -3.38 36.15 16.45
C GLU A 892 -3.23 36.85 15.08
N ARG A 893 -2.68 36.18 14.06
CA ARG A 893 -2.62 36.72 12.68
C ARG A 893 -4.00 36.97 12.08
N LEU A 894 -4.95 36.07 12.33
CA LEU A 894 -6.35 36.26 11.92
C LEU A 894 -6.95 37.54 12.50
N SER A 895 -6.49 37.98 13.67
CA SER A 895 -6.97 39.21 14.30
C SER A 895 -6.66 40.45 13.45
N MET A 896 -5.58 40.48 12.66
CA MET A 896 -5.31 41.56 11.70
C MET A 896 -6.48 41.72 10.70
N TYR A 897 -6.91 40.63 10.07
CA TYR A 897 -8.04 40.67 9.13
C TYR A 897 -9.34 41.01 9.85
N ARG A 898 -9.55 40.51 11.07
CA ARG A 898 -10.75 40.82 11.86
C ARG A 898 -10.79 42.29 12.29
N GLN A 899 -9.65 42.94 12.54
CA GLN A 899 -9.60 44.40 12.77
C GLN A 899 -10.10 45.19 11.56
N LEU A 900 -9.76 44.74 10.34
CA LEU A 900 -10.28 45.35 9.11
C LEU A 900 -11.80 45.16 8.99
N VAL A 901 -12.32 43.98 9.32
CA VAL A 901 -13.77 43.72 9.29
C VAL A 901 -14.52 44.50 10.37
N VAL A 902 -13.97 44.62 11.58
CA VAL A 902 -14.58 45.40 12.67
C VAL A 902 -14.71 46.88 12.30
N GLU A 903 -13.69 47.44 11.64
CA GLU A 903 -13.70 48.85 11.25
C GLU A 903 -14.52 49.13 9.98
N PHE A 904 -14.36 48.29 8.95
CA PHE A 904 -14.88 48.57 7.60
C PHE A 904 -16.06 47.67 7.18
N GLY A 905 -16.46 46.72 8.01
CA GLY A 905 -17.57 45.80 7.79
C GLY A 905 -17.27 44.65 6.82
N TRP A 906 -18.09 43.60 6.87
CA TRP A 906 -17.98 42.46 5.94
C TRP A 906 -18.24 42.86 4.48
N SER A 907 -19.00 43.93 4.24
CA SER A 907 -19.26 44.44 2.89
C SER A 907 -17.99 44.85 2.16
N SER A 908 -17.01 45.42 2.88
CA SER A 908 -15.71 45.78 2.33
C SER A 908 -14.89 44.54 1.99
N MET A 909 -14.87 43.55 2.88
CA MET A 909 -14.17 42.28 2.64
C MET A 909 -14.75 41.52 1.44
N LYS A 910 -16.09 41.47 1.31
CA LYS A 910 -16.76 40.91 0.14
C LYS A 910 -16.30 41.60 -1.14
N GLN A 911 -16.39 42.94 -1.20
CA GLN A 911 -15.93 43.69 -2.37
C GLN A 911 -14.46 43.40 -2.72
N VAL A 912 -13.60 43.21 -1.72
CA VAL A 912 -12.18 42.87 -1.95
C VAL A 912 -12.07 41.53 -2.67
N PHE A 913 -12.71 40.48 -2.18
CA PHE A 913 -12.67 39.16 -2.84
C PHE A 913 -13.33 39.20 -4.22
N HIS A 914 -14.47 39.87 -4.35
CA HIS A 914 -15.20 40.00 -5.62
C HIS A 914 -14.38 40.75 -6.67
N SER A 915 -13.55 41.72 -6.25
CA SER A 915 -12.71 42.51 -7.15
C SER A 915 -11.69 41.67 -7.93
N TYR A 916 -11.33 40.47 -7.46
CA TYR A 916 -10.43 39.58 -8.20
C TYR A 916 -11.05 39.07 -9.50
N TYR A 917 -12.38 39.07 -9.60
CA TYR A 917 -13.14 38.67 -10.78
C TYR A 917 -13.72 39.85 -11.56
N ASP A 918 -13.57 41.07 -11.04
CA ASP A 918 -14.11 42.29 -11.62
C ASP A 918 -13.12 42.93 -12.61
N PRO A 919 -13.50 43.11 -13.89
CA PRO A 919 -12.68 43.82 -14.87
C PRO A 919 -12.28 45.26 -14.48
N GLU A 920 -13.02 45.91 -13.58
CA GLU A 920 -12.68 47.24 -13.05
C GLU A 920 -11.40 47.24 -12.20
N TYR A 921 -11.00 46.07 -11.68
CA TYR A 921 -9.80 45.88 -10.87
C TYR A 921 -8.79 44.94 -11.55
N PRO A 922 -8.23 45.34 -12.71
CA PRO A 922 -7.40 44.47 -13.52
C PRO A 922 -6.11 44.07 -12.80
N ARG A 923 -5.71 42.80 -12.95
CA ARG A 923 -4.49 42.23 -12.38
C ARG A 923 -3.22 43.01 -12.72
N SER A 924 -3.19 43.71 -13.87
CA SER A 924 -2.06 44.57 -14.27
C SER A 924 -1.80 45.74 -13.32
N THR A 925 -2.83 46.22 -12.62
CA THR A 925 -2.74 47.36 -11.70
C THR A 925 -2.82 46.89 -10.24
N TYR A 926 -3.71 45.95 -9.95
CA TYR A 926 -4.01 45.52 -8.59
C TYR A 926 -3.31 44.22 -8.17
N GLY A 927 -2.56 43.58 -9.08
CA GLY A 927 -1.79 42.38 -8.77
C GLY A 927 -2.61 41.23 -8.18
N GLY A 928 -1.89 40.34 -7.49
CA GLY A 928 -2.41 39.23 -6.69
C GLY A 928 -1.54 38.99 -5.46
N GLY A 929 -1.85 37.97 -4.69
CA GLY A 929 -1.19 37.69 -3.43
C GLY A 929 -1.44 38.78 -2.37
N LEU A 930 -0.48 38.93 -1.46
CA LEU A 930 -0.58 39.82 -0.29
C LEU A 930 -0.58 41.30 -0.65
N ASP A 931 0.27 41.68 -1.60
CA ASP A 931 0.27 43.03 -2.17
C ASP A 931 -1.07 43.33 -2.83
N GLY A 932 -1.60 42.39 -3.61
CA GLY A 932 -2.88 42.57 -4.29
C GLY A 932 -4.04 42.74 -3.33
N PHE A 933 -4.07 41.97 -2.23
CA PHE A 933 -5.07 42.14 -1.16
C PHE A 933 -5.01 43.56 -0.58
N ALA A 934 -3.83 44.02 -0.17
CA ALA A 934 -3.67 45.34 0.45
C ALA A 934 -4.05 46.51 -0.48
N ILE A 935 -3.65 46.42 -1.76
CA ILE A 935 -3.96 47.45 -2.77
C ILE A 935 -5.48 47.50 -3.04
N ARG A 936 -6.12 46.35 -3.25
CA ARG A 936 -7.57 46.25 -3.46
C ARG A 936 -8.35 46.75 -2.25
N PHE A 937 -7.94 46.33 -1.05
CA PHE A 937 -8.54 46.79 0.19
C PHE A 937 -8.51 48.32 0.29
N SER A 938 -7.34 48.93 0.10
CA SER A 938 -7.19 50.39 0.12
C SER A 938 -8.08 51.10 -0.91
N ALA A 939 -8.13 50.61 -2.15
CA ALA A 939 -8.96 51.17 -3.21
C ALA A 939 -10.46 51.12 -2.88
N ILE A 940 -10.92 50.02 -2.26
CA ILE A 940 -12.31 49.80 -1.92
C ILE A 940 -12.75 50.64 -0.72
N VAL A 941 -11.95 50.68 0.35
CA VAL A 941 -12.31 51.45 1.55
C VAL A 941 -11.93 52.94 1.46
N GLN A 942 -11.20 53.32 0.41
CA GLN A 942 -10.70 54.68 0.18
C GLN A 942 -9.90 55.25 1.37
N ARG A 943 -9.03 54.41 1.94
CA ARG A 943 -8.08 54.75 3.02
C ARG A 943 -6.70 54.25 2.66
N ASP A 944 -5.66 54.84 3.24
CA ASP A 944 -4.28 54.34 3.17
C ASP A 944 -3.96 53.51 4.44
N PRO A 945 -4.01 52.17 4.37
CA PRO A 945 -3.67 51.28 5.50
C PRO A 945 -2.18 50.90 5.55
N VAL A 946 -1.27 51.60 4.85
CA VAL A 946 0.15 51.20 4.82
C VAL A 946 0.76 51.21 6.23
N GLY A 947 0.45 52.22 7.05
CA GLY A 947 0.89 52.27 8.44
C GLY A 947 0.43 51.04 9.24
N PHE A 948 -0.83 50.62 9.05
CA PHE A 948 -1.41 49.45 9.69
C PHE A 948 -0.68 48.15 9.31
N PHE A 949 -0.49 47.90 8.02
CA PHE A 949 0.22 46.71 7.54
C PHE A 949 1.69 46.69 7.99
N ARG A 950 2.35 47.86 8.00
CA ARG A 950 3.73 47.99 8.49
C ARG A 950 3.83 47.75 10.00
N HIS A 951 2.85 48.20 10.79
CA HIS A 951 2.81 47.93 12.22
C HIS A 951 2.67 46.44 12.51
N TRP A 952 1.83 45.74 11.74
CA TRP A 952 1.72 44.28 11.81
C TRP A 952 2.96 43.55 11.29
N GLU A 953 3.95 44.22 10.71
CA GLU A 953 5.02 43.58 9.94
C GLU A 953 4.48 42.62 8.86
N TYR A 954 3.31 42.95 8.31
CA TYR A 954 2.74 42.25 7.17
C TYR A 954 3.71 42.41 5.99
N PRO A 955 3.98 41.35 5.20
CA PRO A 955 5.00 41.33 4.16
C PRO A 955 4.56 42.10 2.89
N LEU A 956 4.22 43.37 3.06
CA LEU A 956 3.86 44.33 2.02
C LEU A 956 5.13 44.80 1.30
N SER A 957 5.19 44.66 -0.02
CA SER A 957 6.31 45.20 -0.79
C SER A 957 6.31 46.73 -0.79
N GLU A 958 7.47 47.36 -1.01
CA GLU A 958 7.52 48.82 -1.13
C GLU A 958 6.77 49.30 -2.38
N SER A 959 6.78 48.52 -3.47
CA SER A 959 6.01 48.85 -4.67
C SER A 959 4.50 48.86 -4.41
N ALA A 960 3.98 47.97 -3.55
CA ALA A 960 2.58 47.98 -3.16
C ALA A 960 2.25 49.17 -2.25
N ALA A 961 3.14 49.48 -1.30
CA ALA A 961 3.00 50.68 -0.44
C ALA A 961 3.01 51.98 -1.26
N GLU A 962 3.88 52.10 -2.26
CA GLU A 962 3.91 53.23 -3.20
C GLU A 962 2.63 53.32 -4.03
N THR A 963 2.13 52.18 -4.53
CA THR A 963 0.85 52.11 -5.26
C THR A 963 -0.30 52.62 -4.39
N ILE A 964 -0.41 52.15 -3.14
CA ILE A 964 -1.47 52.57 -2.21
C ILE A 964 -1.39 54.08 -1.95
N ARG A 965 -0.20 54.60 -1.61
CA ARG A 965 0.01 56.05 -1.37
C ARG A 965 -0.33 56.89 -2.60
N SER A 966 -0.13 56.35 -3.80
CA SER A 966 -0.44 57.05 -5.06
C SER A 966 -1.93 57.33 -5.25
N PHE A 967 -2.82 56.58 -4.58
CA PHE A 967 -4.25 56.85 -4.59
C PHE A 967 -4.63 58.16 -3.88
N GLY A 968 -3.76 58.68 -2.99
CA GLY A 968 -3.96 59.94 -2.31
C GLY A 968 -5.05 59.93 -1.23
N TYR A 969 -5.37 58.76 -0.69
CA TYR A 969 -6.33 58.60 0.40
C TYR A 969 -5.73 59.02 1.75
N GLU A 970 -6.61 59.30 2.72
CA GLU A 970 -6.21 59.60 4.09
C GLU A 970 -5.70 58.33 4.79
N GLU A 971 -4.57 58.44 5.50
CA GLU A 971 -3.98 57.36 6.29
C GLU A 971 -4.92 56.87 7.38
N TRP A 972 -4.95 55.55 7.59
CA TRP A 972 -5.75 54.92 8.63
C TRP A 972 -4.91 54.00 9.50
N LEU A 973 -5.13 54.11 10.82
CA LEU A 973 -4.62 53.24 11.86
C LEU A 973 -5.74 52.95 12.86
N PRO A 974 -5.76 51.75 13.46
CA PRO A 974 -6.69 51.45 14.54
C PRO A 974 -6.56 52.43 15.72
N PRO A 975 -7.65 52.69 16.46
CA PRO A 975 -7.59 53.53 17.65
C PRO A 975 -6.55 53.03 18.67
N GLY A 976 -5.61 53.91 19.03
CA GLY A 976 -4.56 53.62 20.01
C GLY A 976 -3.23 53.13 19.43
N TRP A 977 -3.10 53.07 18.10
CA TRP A 977 -1.87 52.69 17.38
C TRP A 977 -1.08 53.91 16.90
#